data_AF-A0A177NJK9-F1
#
_entry.id   AF-A0A177NJK9-F1
#
_cell.length_a   1.000
_cell.length_b   1.000
_cell.length_c   1.000
_cell.angle_alpha   90.00
_cell.angle_beta   90.00
_cell.angle_gamma   90.00
#
_symmetry.space_group_name_H-M   'P 1'
#
loop_
_entity.id
_entity.type
_entity.pdbx_description
1 polymer ?
#
loop_
_entity_poly.entity_id
_entity_poly.type
_entity_poly.pdbx_seq_one_letter_code
_entity_poly.pdbx_strand_id
1 'polypeptide(L)'
;MASVISLFTTAQIAGLSTDAVAALTTEDMQALSTAQIVAFTTVQFPVFNSLQIDALSTAQIVAIETADIAVMSTLALSSGLSSSDFAALSTQQIVALSTAQAFGLKTSQVAALTTQQVAALETADLVGLGTSNAASLTTAGIVALTTAQAAALATAQIAGLTTRQIAALETADLAALSTAQAAALKSHQAAALTTGQVANLITADLAALSTLALSNLTTAGIVALTTAQAAALTTAQIAGLTTQQVAALETADLAALGTAQAAALKSNQAAALSTAQAVNLETADLAALTTLTLSGLTTASTAALSTQQIVALSTAQAFGLKTSQVAALTTQQVAALETADLVGLGTSNAASLTTAGIVALTTAQAAALATAQVRALTTRQVSTLETADLAAFTTAQVVALATNQIVALTTAQVVSMETADVAALTTSQFIKLETADIQALSTAQIFGLTTAQVCAMTDAQELALTTAQLNAMTTAQLNALFTTPLVLDLNGDGISTLSRAAGVSFDIDADGSRETVGWVGSGDGLLAIDTNRDGVINDGSELFGSATRLADGQTAADGYAALRALDSNQDGWISADDNAFKELKVWTDNNADGLSQADELHSLTELGISRLGVNAETTSSLDNGNWIGLTSSYETVDGDNRAMVDVWFAKSDQANPEADLRANVNRLAQAISSFTDADSGNALPVTPGLPSGSESVSANPASLATLALADTLKQFDANGNPLALAATPSQTARTGVTPSLPGLDDPASGYLASKGK
;
A
#
# COMPACT_ATOMS: atom_id res chain seq x y z
N MET A 1 -86.80 -22.50 55.01
CA MET A 1 -87.27 -23.52 55.97
C MET A 1 -86.01 -24.27 56.37
N ALA A 2 -85.77 -24.60 57.65
CA ALA A 2 -84.57 -25.37 57.99
C ALA A 2 -84.54 -26.66 57.14
N SER A 3 -83.44 -26.90 56.41
CA SER A 3 -83.32 -28.09 55.57
C SER A 3 -83.48 -29.33 56.44
N VAL A 4 -84.35 -30.25 56.00
CA VAL A 4 -84.66 -31.50 56.71
C VAL A 4 -83.44 -32.42 56.78
N ILE A 5 -82.46 -32.23 55.87
CA ILE A 5 -81.26 -33.04 55.83
C ILE A 5 -80.39 -32.88 57.09
N SER A 6 -80.47 -31.72 57.76
CA SER A 6 -79.75 -31.46 59.01
C SER A 6 -80.16 -32.41 60.14
N LEU A 7 -81.36 -32.99 60.06
CA LEU A 7 -81.92 -33.93 61.04
C LEU A 7 -81.54 -35.39 60.76
N PHE A 8 -80.90 -35.69 59.62
CA PHE A 8 -80.56 -37.06 59.25
C PHE A 8 -79.35 -37.55 60.07
N THR A 9 -79.37 -38.80 60.53
CA THR A 9 -78.18 -39.42 61.11
C THR A 9 -77.12 -39.68 60.03
N THR A 10 -75.85 -39.85 60.43
CA THR A 10 -74.78 -40.24 59.50
C THR A 10 -75.12 -41.51 58.71
N ALA A 11 -75.76 -42.50 59.35
CA ALA A 11 -76.24 -43.71 58.67
C ALA A 11 -77.34 -43.43 57.63
N GLN A 12 -78.21 -42.45 57.88
CA GLN A 12 -79.24 -42.04 56.91
C GLN A 12 -78.63 -41.28 55.72
N ILE A 13 -77.58 -40.47 55.94
CA ILE A 13 -76.83 -39.81 54.87
C ILE A 13 -76.11 -40.85 53.99
N ALA A 14 -75.40 -41.79 54.61
CA ALA A 14 -74.73 -42.89 53.89
C ALA A 14 -75.71 -43.74 53.05
N GLY A 15 -76.98 -43.82 53.47
CA GLY A 15 -78.04 -44.57 52.79
C GLY A 15 -78.75 -43.84 51.64
N LEU A 16 -78.42 -42.57 51.34
CA LEU A 16 -79.01 -41.84 50.23
C LEU A 16 -78.65 -42.47 48.87
N SER A 17 -79.59 -42.53 47.92
CA SER A 17 -79.23 -42.91 46.54
C SER A 17 -78.43 -41.80 45.87
N THR A 18 -77.64 -42.12 44.85
CA THR A 18 -76.92 -41.12 44.04
C THR A 18 -77.86 -40.07 43.45
N ASP A 19 -79.09 -40.45 43.06
CA ASP A 19 -80.09 -39.49 42.57
C ASP A 19 -80.55 -38.53 43.66
N ALA A 20 -80.69 -39.01 44.91
CA ALA A 20 -81.02 -38.17 46.05
C ALA A 20 -79.88 -37.21 46.39
N VAL A 21 -78.62 -37.67 46.30
CA VAL A 21 -77.43 -36.83 46.49
C VAL A 21 -77.33 -35.76 45.39
N ALA A 22 -77.56 -36.12 44.12
CA ALA A 22 -77.55 -35.17 43.00
C ALA A 22 -78.65 -34.09 43.12
N ALA A 23 -79.75 -34.39 43.80
CA ALA A 23 -80.88 -33.48 44.01
C ALA A 23 -80.69 -32.52 45.21
N LEU A 24 -79.65 -32.68 46.02
CA LEU A 24 -79.40 -31.79 47.17
C LEU A 24 -79.16 -30.35 46.73
N THR A 25 -79.86 -29.40 47.35
CA THR A 25 -79.68 -27.97 47.08
C THR A 25 -78.47 -27.42 47.83
N THR A 26 -78.03 -26.21 47.49
CA THR A 26 -76.96 -25.53 48.24
C THR A 26 -77.38 -25.22 49.69
N GLU A 27 -78.67 -24.98 49.96
CA GLU A 27 -79.22 -24.83 51.31
C GLU A 27 -79.12 -26.14 52.09
N ASP A 28 -79.38 -27.28 51.44
CA ASP A 28 -79.18 -28.60 52.05
C ASP A 28 -77.71 -28.84 52.41
N MET A 29 -76.81 -28.53 51.48
CA MET A 29 -75.37 -28.69 51.69
C MET A 29 -74.82 -27.83 52.83
N GLN A 30 -75.27 -26.57 52.94
CA GLN A 30 -74.90 -25.67 54.05
C GLN A 30 -75.43 -26.12 55.41
N ALA A 31 -76.53 -26.87 55.44
CA ALA A 31 -77.18 -27.33 56.66
C ALA A 31 -76.57 -28.62 57.23
N LEU A 32 -75.72 -29.32 56.47
CA LEU A 32 -75.03 -30.53 56.91
C LEU A 32 -73.93 -30.21 57.93
N SER A 33 -73.74 -31.08 58.92
CA SER A 33 -72.57 -31.08 59.79
C SER A 33 -71.37 -31.76 59.13
N THR A 34 -70.16 -31.49 59.62
CA THR A 34 -68.93 -32.19 59.15
C THR A 34 -69.07 -33.71 59.24
N ALA A 35 -69.65 -34.24 60.32
CA ALA A 35 -69.85 -35.68 60.48
C ALA A 35 -70.83 -36.26 59.44
N GLN A 36 -71.82 -35.48 59.00
CA GLN A 36 -72.75 -35.89 57.94
C GLN A 36 -72.07 -35.83 56.56
N ILE A 37 -71.18 -34.88 56.30
CA ILE A 37 -70.39 -34.83 55.06
C ILE A 37 -69.49 -36.06 54.92
N VAL A 38 -68.76 -36.39 55.99
CA VAL A 38 -67.92 -37.61 56.10
C VAL A 38 -68.74 -38.90 55.99
N ALA A 39 -70.05 -38.84 56.24
CA ALA A 39 -70.91 -40.02 56.17
C ALA A 39 -71.35 -40.37 54.73
N PHE A 40 -71.14 -39.49 53.75
CA PHE A 40 -71.31 -39.87 52.36
C PHE A 40 -70.29 -40.95 51.98
N THR A 41 -70.70 -41.87 51.13
CA THR A 41 -69.86 -42.97 50.64
C THR A 41 -69.15 -42.55 49.36
N THR A 42 -68.03 -43.20 49.05
CA THR A 42 -67.28 -43.01 47.81
C THR A 42 -68.11 -43.17 46.54
N VAL A 43 -69.20 -43.95 46.57
CA VAL A 43 -70.10 -44.11 45.40
C VAL A 43 -71.00 -42.88 45.21
N GLN A 44 -71.26 -42.10 46.26
CA GLN A 44 -72.07 -40.88 46.23
C GLN A 44 -71.27 -39.64 45.82
N PHE A 45 -69.96 -39.59 46.06
CA PHE A 45 -69.16 -38.41 45.73
C PHE A 45 -69.09 -38.02 44.24
N PRO A 46 -69.08 -38.95 43.27
CA PRO A 46 -69.05 -38.62 41.85
C PRO A 46 -70.23 -37.79 41.35
N VAL A 47 -71.37 -37.82 42.03
CA VAL A 47 -72.60 -37.12 41.61
C VAL A 47 -72.76 -35.71 42.21
N PHE A 48 -71.85 -35.29 43.10
CA PHE A 48 -71.83 -33.89 43.54
C PHE A 48 -71.43 -32.96 42.39
N ASN A 49 -72.21 -31.89 42.21
CA ASN A 49 -71.89 -30.82 41.28
C ASN A 49 -71.09 -29.70 41.96
N SER A 50 -70.54 -28.77 41.17
CA SER A 50 -69.70 -27.69 41.70
C SER A 50 -70.42 -26.74 42.65
N LEU A 51 -71.72 -26.49 42.48
CA LEU A 51 -72.48 -25.63 43.38
C LEU A 51 -72.68 -26.28 44.75
N GLN A 52 -72.90 -27.60 44.78
CA GLN A 52 -73.04 -28.35 46.02
C GLN A 52 -71.73 -28.38 46.82
N ILE A 53 -70.59 -28.52 46.14
CA ILE A 53 -69.27 -28.46 46.78
C ILE A 53 -68.93 -27.05 47.25
N ASP A 54 -69.22 -26.01 46.46
CA ASP A 54 -69.01 -24.59 46.82
C ASP A 54 -69.86 -24.16 48.03
N ALA A 55 -70.97 -24.85 48.28
CA ALA A 55 -71.82 -24.61 49.45
C ALA A 55 -71.24 -25.17 50.76
N LEU A 56 -70.19 -26.00 50.72
CA LEU A 56 -69.54 -26.53 51.92
C LEU A 56 -68.58 -25.52 52.54
N SER A 57 -68.46 -25.55 53.87
CA SER A 57 -67.40 -24.83 54.57
C SER A 57 -66.04 -25.50 54.38
N THR A 58 -64.96 -24.74 54.49
CA THR A 58 -63.58 -25.27 54.45
C THR A 58 -63.35 -26.39 55.47
N ALA A 59 -63.96 -26.30 56.66
CA ALA A 59 -63.86 -27.35 57.68
C ALA A 59 -64.55 -28.66 57.26
N GLN A 60 -65.63 -28.58 56.48
CA GLN A 60 -66.27 -29.76 55.89
C GLN A 60 -65.44 -30.32 54.74
N ILE A 61 -64.89 -29.46 53.88
CA ILE A 61 -64.06 -29.85 52.75
C ILE A 61 -62.80 -30.61 53.22
N VAL A 62 -62.09 -30.08 54.21
CA VAL A 62 -60.88 -30.73 54.76
C VAL A 62 -61.21 -32.02 55.52
N ALA A 63 -62.46 -32.26 55.91
CA ALA A 63 -62.86 -33.51 56.53
C ALA A 63 -63.15 -34.63 55.52
N ILE A 64 -63.34 -34.34 54.23
CA ILE A 64 -63.63 -35.34 53.19
C ILE A 64 -62.45 -36.33 53.09
N GLU A 65 -62.75 -37.63 53.12
CA GLU A 65 -61.75 -38.68 52.99
C GLU A 65 -61.01 -38.66 51.64
N THR A 66 -59.76 -39.12 51.64
CA THR A 66 -58.92 -39.18 50.44
C THR A 66 -59.55 -40.04 49.34
N ALA A 67 -60.19 -41.17 49.70
CA ALA A 67 -60.89 -42.03 48.76
C ALA A 67 -62.04 -41.31 48.05
N ASP A 68 -62.70 -40.38 48.75
CA ASP A 68 -63.84 -39.63 48.24
C ASP A 68 -63.39 -38.48 47.34
N ILE A 69 -62.33 -37.77 47.72
CA ILE A 69 -61.69 -36.76 46.85
C ILE A 69 -61.24 -37.40 45.53
N ALA A 70 -60.64 -38.59 45.57
CA ALA A 70 -60.13 -39.28 44.39
C ALA A 70 -61.19 -39.59 43.31
N VAL A 71 -62.47 -39.67 43.71
CA VAL A 71 -63.59 -39.99 42.79
C VAL A 71 -64.48 -38.79 42.46
N MET A 72 -64.20 -37.60 43.01
CA MET A 72 -64.93 -36.37 42.67
C MET A 72 -64.76 -36.01 41.19
N SER A 73 -65.78 -35.40 40.58
CA SER A 73 -65.62 -34.90 39.21
C SER A 73 -64.61 -33.75 39.14
N THR A 74 -63.90 -33.65 38.01
CA THR A 74 -62.95 -32.55 37.78
C THR A 74 -63.62 -31.17 37.83
N LEU A 75 -64.90 -31.09 37.43
CA LEU A 75 -65.69 -29.86 37.50
C LEU A 75 -66.05 -29.49 38.95
N ALA A 76 -66.40 -30.49 39.77
CA ALA A 76 -66.69 -30.28 41.19
C ALA A 76 -65.46 -29.74 41.94
N LEU A 77 -64.27 -30.26 41.66
CA LEU A 77 -63.03 -29.76 42.25
C LEU A 77 -62.63 -28.39 41.69
N SER A 78 -62.58 -28.23 40.36
CA SER A 78 -62.08 -27.00 39.73
C SER A 78 -63.00 -25.79 39.90
N SER A 79 -64.31 -26.02 40.07
CA SER A 79 -65.30 -24.94 40.16
C SER A 79 -66.11 -24.92 41.45
N GLY A 80 -66.00 -25.96 42.28
CA GLY A 80 -66.63 -26.01 43.60
C GLY A 80 -65.69 -25.72 44.76
N LEU A 81 -64.36 -25.79 44.58
CA LEU A 81 -63.40 -25.47 45.64
C LEU A 81 -62.72 -24.11 45.40
N SER A 82 -62.70 -23.27 46.42
CA SER A 82 -61.99 -21.99 46.39
C SER A 82 -60.48 -22.15 46.56
N SER A 83 -59.71 -21.09 46.31
CA SER A 83 -58.27 -21.05 46.60
C SER A 83 -57.98 -21.27 48.10
N SER A 84 -58.82 -20.77 49.00
CA SER A 84 -58.69 -21.03 50.44
C SER A 84 -58.93 -22.47 50.81
N ASP A 85 -59.86 -23.15 50.12
CA ASP A 85 -60.11 -24.57 50.37
C ASP A 85 -58.92 -25.41 49.93
N PHE A 86 -58.37 -25.13 48.75
CA PHE A 86 -57.15 -25.79 48.28
C PHE A 86 -55.97 -25.56 49.23
N ALA A 87 -55.78 -24.35 49.76
CA ALA A 87 -54.73 -24.08 50.73
C ALA A 87 -54.92 -24.82 52.07
N ALA A 88 -56.16 -25.19 52.40
CA ALA A 88 -56.51 -25.86 53.66
C ALA A 88 -56.47 -27.40 53.57
N LEU A 89 -56.52 -27.99 52.36
CA LEU A 89 -56.42 -29.44 52.17
C LEU A 89 -55.11 -29.99 52.77
N SER A 90 -55.18 -31.20 53.34
CA SER A 90 -53.97 -31.90 53.78
C SER A 90 -53.13 -32.37 52.58
N THR A 91 -51.83 -32.66 52.81
CA THR A 91 -50.96 -33.24 51.77
C THR A 91 -51.48 -34.60 51.28
N GLN A 92 -52.11 -35.40 52.14
CA GLN A 92 -52.73 -36.67 51.74
C GLN A 92 -53.93 -36.49 50.83
N GLN A 93 -54.72 -35.44 51.03
CA GLN A 93 -55.85 -35.09 50.15
C GLN A 93 -55.39 -34.56 48.80
N ILE A 94 -54.26 -33.83 48.77
CA ILE A 94 -53.62 -33.43 47.51
C ILE A 94 -53.08 -34.64 46.75
N VAL A 95 -52.40 -35.56 47.43
CA VAL A 95 -51.92 -36.84 46.84
C VAL A 95 -53.06 -37.72 46.35
N ALA A 96 -54.25 -37.62 46.94
CA ALA A 96 -55.40 -38.41 46.54
C ALA A 96 -56.04 -37.95 45.22
N LEU A 97 -55.67 -36.77 44.71
CA LEU A 97 -56.14 -36.30 43.42
C LEU A 97 -55.63 -37.24 42.31
N SER A 98 -56.51 -37.63 41.40
CA SER A 98 -56.10 -38.26 40.16
C SER A 98 -55.43 -37.24 39.22
N THR A 99 -54.60 -37.72 38.30
CA THR A 99 -53.96 -36.87 37.29
C THR A 99 -54.96 -36.11 36.40
N ALA A 100 -56.16 -36.66 36.18
CA ALA A 100 -57.23 -35.94 35.48
C ALA A 100 -57.80 -34.78 36.30
N GLN A 101 -57.90 -34.94 37.62
CA GLN A 101 -58.32 -33.87 38.53
C GLN A 101 -57.22 -32.81 38.66
N ALA A 102 -55.95 -33.21 38.76
CA ALA A 102 -54.80 -32.30 38.74
C ALA A 102 -54.77 -31.46 37.45
N PHE A 103 -54.97 -32.08 36.28
CA PHE A 103 -55.08 -31.39 35.00
C PHE A 103 -56.26 -30.39 34.95
N GLY A 104 -57.36 -30.71 35.63
CA GLY A 104 -58.56 -29.87 35.67
C GLY A 104 -58.46 -28.64 36.59
N LEU A 105 -57.41 -28.52 37.41
CA LEU A 105 -57.26 -27.42 38.35
C LEU A 105 -57.14 -26.06 37.64
N LYS A 106 -57.67 -25.02 38.26
CA LYS A 106 -57.47 -23.63 37.82
C LYS A 106 -56.12 -23.10 38.28
N THR A 107 -55.59 -22.13 37.54
CA THR A 107 -54.34 -21.42 37.90
C THR A 107 -54.39 -20.79 39.30
N SER A 108 -55.55 -20.26 39.70
CA SER A 108 -55.77 -19.70 41.05
C SER A 108 -55.76 -20.75 42.16
N GLN A 109 -56.12 -21.99 41.85
CA GLN A 109 -56.10 -23.11 42.81
C GLN A 109 -54.66 -23.62 42.97
N VAL A 110 -53.94 -23.77 41.86
CA VAL A 110 -52.51 -24.16 41.90
C VAL A 110 -51.64 -23.09 42.57
N ALA A 111 -51.92 -21.81 42.33
CA ALA A 111 -51.23 -20.70 43.00
C ALA A 111 -51.49 -20.64 44.52
N ALA A 112 -52.57 -21.27 44.99
CA ALA A 112 -52.94 -21.30 46.41
C ALA A 112 -52.35 -22.50 47.17
N LEU A 113 -51.74 -23.46 46.47
CA LEU A 113 -51.05 -24.58 47.12
C LEU A 113 -49.93 -24.08 48.02
N THR A 114 -49.88 -24.62 49.23
CA THR A 114 -48.77 -24.41 50.17
C THR A 114 -47.52 -25.16 49.67
N THR A 115 -46.35 -24.77 50.17
CA THR A 115 -45.08 -25.43 49.83
C THR A 115 -45.09 -26.93 50.21
N GLN A 116 -45.73 -27.29 51.33
CA GLN A 116 -45.87 -28.69 51.73
C GLN A 116 -46.76 -29.50 50.77
N GLN A 117 -47.81 -28.88 50.24
CA GLN A 117 -48.68 -29.52 49.25
C GLN A 117 -47.98 -29.67 47.90
N VAL A 118 -47.23 -28.66 47.45
CA VAL A 118 -46.42 -28.75 46.22
C VAL A 118 -45.37 -29.87 46.33
N ALA A 119 -44.66 -29.95 47.46
CA ALA A 119 -43.69 -31.01 47.72
C ALA A 119 -44.34 -32.41 47.77
N ALA A 120 -45.63 -32.51 48.12
CA ALA A 120 -46.36 -33.77 48.18
C ALA A 120 -46.94 -34.23 46.83
N LEU A 121 -47.01 -33.37 45.81
CA LEU A 121 -47.58 -33.74 44.51
C LEU A 121 -46.85 -34.93 43.88
N GLU A 122 -47.59 -35.89 43.33
CA GLU A 122 -46.96 -36.96 42.57
C GLU A 122 -46.37 -36.40 41.26
N THR A 123 -45.29 -36.99 40.75
CA THR A 123 -44.65 -36.52 39.51
C THR A 123 -45.61 -36.59 38.31
N ALA A 124 -46.49 -37.58 38.27
CA ALA A 124 -47.52 -37.71 37.25
C ALA A 124 -48.52 -36.53 37.29
N ASP A 125 -48.95 -36.11 38.48
CA ASP A 125 -49.88 -35.00 38.66
C ASP A 125 -49.22 -33.66 38.36
N LEU A 126 -47.96 -33.48 38.74
CA LEU A 126 -47.17 -32.30 38.41
C LEU A 126 -47.04 -32.13 36.88
N VAL A 127 -46.77 -33.21 36.15
CA VAL A 127 -46.79 -33.22 34.67
C VAL A 127 -48.21 -32.97 34.15
N GLY A 128 -49.22 -33.52 34.85
CA GLY A 128 -50.63 -33.34 34.57
C GLY A 128 -51.17 -31.91 34.72
N LEU A 129 -50.53 -31.03 35.51
CA LEU A 129 -51.01 -29.65 35.70
C LEU A 129 -51.10 -28.84 34.38
N GLY A 130 -50.33 -29.20 33.36
CA GLY A 130 -50.23 -28.41 32.13
C GLY A 130 -49.38 -27.14 32.30
N THR A 131 -49.21 -26.36 31.23
CA THR A 131 -48.23 -25.26 31.17
C THR A 131 -48.70 -24.00 31.91
N SER A 132 -49.98 -23.63 31.79
CA SER A 132 -50.55 -22.46 32.47
C SER A 132 -50.48 -22.59 33.99
N ASN A 133 -50.74 -23.79 34.52
CA ASN A 133 -50.72 -24.05 35.94
C ASN A 133 -49.28 -24.18 36.47
N ALA A 134 -48.37 -24.81 35.72
CA ALA A 134 -46.94 -24.78 36.06
C ALA A 134 -46.42 -23.33 36.16
N ALA A 135 -46.83 -22.44 35.25
CA ALA A 135 -46.51 -21.01 35.31
C ALA A 135 -47.21 -20.24 36.46
N SER A 136 -48.22 -20.85 37.10
CA SER A 136 -48.98 -20.26 38.21
C SER A 136 -48.46 -20.68 39.59
N LEU A 137 -47.54 -21.65 39.67
CA LEU A 137 -46.83 -21.97 40.91
C LEU A 137 -46.08 -20.73 41.41
N THR A 138 -46.18 -20.44 42.70
CA THR A 138 -45.40 -19.36 43.31
C THR A 138 -43.90 -19.70 43.27
N THR A 139 -43.01 -18.71 43.39
CA THR A 139 -41.57 -18.98 43.48
C THR A 139 -41.22 -19.83 44.70
N ALA A 140 -41.96 -19.67 45.81
CA ALA A 140 -41.84 -20.54 46.98
C ALA A 140 -42.30 -21.98 46.66
N GLY A 141 -43.33 -22.15 45.83
CA GLY A 141 -43.75 -23.44 45.32
C GLY A 141 -42.69 -24.09 44.43
N ILE A 142 -42.02 -23.33 43.56
CA ILE A 142 -40.91 -23.83 42.75
C ILE A 142 -39.75 -24.31 43.63
N VAL A 143 -39.36 -23.52 44.63
CA VAL A 143 -38.33 -23.91 45.62
C VAL A 143 -38.74 -25.14 46.43
N ALA A 144 -40.04 -25.37 46.62
CA ALA A 144 -40.56 -26.51 47.37
C ALA A 144 -40.61 -27.81 46.55
N LEU A 145 -40.35 -27.77 45.24
CA LEU A 145 -40.23 -28.98 44.44
C LEU A 145 -39.06 -29.81 44.96
N THR A 146 -39.25 -31.12 45.00
CA THR A 146 -38.13 -32.06 45.12
C THR A 146 -37.38 -32.11 43.79
N THR A 147 -36.11 -32.47 43.84
CA THR A 147 -35.28 -32.65 42.64
C THR A 147 -35.86 -33.67 41.66
N ALA A 148 -36.54 -34.71 42.14
CA ALA A 148 -37.25 -35.67 41.29
C ALA A 148 -38.48 -35.05 40.60
N GLN A 149 -39.21 -34.17 41.28
CA GLN A 149 -40.33 -33.42 40.70
C GLN A 149 -39.86 -32.40 39.67
N ALA A 150 -38.79 -31.64 39.95
CA ALA A 150 -38.20 -30.71 39.00
C ALA A 150 -37.73 -31.44 37.72
N ALA A 151 -37.05 -32.58 37.88
CA ALA A 151 -36.62 -33.43 36.76
C ALA A 151 -37.79 -34.07 35.98
N ALA A 152 -38.96 -34.23 36.60
CA ALA A 152 -40.14 -34.81 35.95
C ALA A 152 -40.92 -33.82 35.08
N LEU A 153 -40.74 -32.50 35.24
CA LEU A 153 -41.46 -31.48 34.47
C LEU A 153 -41.32 -31.68 32.96
N ALA A 154 -42.41 -31.62 32.21
CA ALA A 154 -42.32 -31.70 30.75
C ALA A 154 -41.57 -30.50 30.16
N THR A 155 -40.93 -30.67 29.00
CA THR A 155 -40.23 -29.57 28.28
C THR A 155 -41.15 -28.37 28.01
N ALA A 156 -42.43 -28.62 27.72
CA ALA A 156 -43.44 -27.58 27.55
C ALA A 156 -43.73 -26.80 28.84
N GLN A 157 -43.66 -27.45 30.00
CA GLN A 157 -43.84 -26.81 31.31
C GLN A 157 -42.62 -25.96 31.65
N ILE A 158 -41.40 -26.47 31.44
CA ILE A 158 -40.16 -25.69 31.59
C ILE A 158 -40.18 -24.45 30.70
N ALA A 159 -40.54 -24.60 29.42
CA ALA A 159 -40.68 -23.47 28.49
C ALA A 159 -41.82 -22.50 28.85
N GLY A 160 -42.75 -22.91 29.72
CA GLY A 160 -43.87 -22.11 30.22
C GLY A 160 -43.56 -21.36 31.52
N LEU A 161 -42.52 -21.74 32.26
CA LEU A 161 -42.15 -21.08 33.51
C LEU A 161 -41.79 -19.60 33.28
N THR A 162 -42.16 -18.76 34.24
CA THR A 162 -41.77 -17.35 34.24
C THR A 162 -40.28 -17.18 34.58
N THR A 163 -39.71 -16.04 34.22
CA THR A 163 -38.31 -15.72 34.56
C THR A 163 -38.04 -15.73 36.08
N ARG A 164 -39.02 -15.32 36.89
CA ARG A 164 -38.92 -15.37 38.36
C ARG A 164 -38.91 -16.80 38.89
N GLN A 165 -39.69 -17.69 38.28
CA GLN A 165 -39.68 -19.12 38.64
C GLN A 165 -38.36 -19.78 38.25
N ILE A 166 -37.84 -19.49 37.05
CA ILE A 166 -36.51 -19.97 36.62
C ILE A 166 -35.41 -19.48 37.57
N ALA A 167 -35.41 -18.20 37.94
CA ALA A 167 -34.45 -17.65 38.90
C ALA A 167 -34.59 -18.24 40.32
N ALA A 168 -35.76 -18.82 40.66
CA ALA A 168 -36.03 -19.44 41.94
C ALA A 168 -35.68 -20.94 41.99
N LEU A 169 -35.44 -21.60 40.85
CA LEU A 169 -35.00 -23.00 40.84
C LEU A 169 -33.69 -23.15 41.61
N GLU A 170 -33.63 -24.13 42.51
CA GLU A 170 -32.39 -24.44 43.20
C GLU A 170 -31.37 -25.05 42.23
N THR A 171 -30.08 -24.91 42.51
CA THR A 171 -29.01 -25.40 41.62
C THR A 171 -29.04 -26.92 41.46
N ALA A 172 -29.48 -27.65 42.51
CA ALA A 172 -29.65 -29.09 42.46
C ALA A 172 -30.77 -29.51 41.50
N ASP A 173 -31.89 -28.76 41.49
CA ASP A 173 -33.02 -29.02 40.61
C ASP A 173 -32.66 -28.70 39.16
N LEU A 174 -31.93 -27.60 38.94
CA LEU A 174 -31.44 -27.23 37.62
C LEU A 174 -30.48 -28.29 37.06
N ALA A 175 -29.58 -28.83 37.89
CA ALA A 175 -28.63 -29.87 37.49
C ALA A 175 -29.30 -31.25 37.27
N ALA A 176 -30.51 -31.46 37.78
CA ALA A 176 -31.28 -32.69 37.58
C ALA A 176 -32.19 -32.63 36.34
N LEU A 177 -32.29 -31.49 35.67
CA LEU A 177 -32.96 -31.40 34.39
C LEU A 177 -32.22 -32.26 33.35
N SER A 178 -33.00 -32.86 32.45
CA SER A 178 -32.47 -33.47 31.23
C SER A 178 -32.04 -32.39 30.25
N THR A 179 -31.13 -32.77 29.35
CA THR A 179 -30.69 -31.93 28.25
C THR A 179 -31.82 -31.45 27.33
N ALA A 180 -32.91 -32.22 27.21
CA ALA A 180 -34.10 -31.78 26.47
C ALA A 180 -34.89 -30.68 27.20
N GLN A 181 -34.91 -30.70 28.54
CA GLN A 181 -35.52 -29.64 29.36
C GLN A 181 -34.65 -28.38 29.34
N ALA A 182 -33.33 -28.52 29.43
CA ALA A 182 -32.41 -27.39 29.27
C ALA A 182 -32.57 -26.72 27.88
N ALA A 183 -32.63 -27.53 26.81
CA ALA A 183 -32.87 -27.05 25.45
C ALA A 183 -34.23 -26.33 25.26
N ALA A 184 -35.21 -26.63 26.12
CA ALA A 184 -36.53 -26.02 26.08
C ALA A 184 -36.57 -24.60 26.70
N LEU A 185 -35.50 -24.18 27.39
CA LEU A 185 -35.39 -22.83 27.94
C LEU A 185 -35.41 -21.78 26.83
N LYS A 186 -36.33 -20.82 26.96
CA LYS A 186 -36.44 -19.66 26.09
C LYS A 186 -35.38 -18.61 26.43
N SER A 187 -35.11 -17.70 25.50
CA SER A 187 -34.06 -16.69 25.67
C SER A 187 -34.25 -15.76 26.88
N HIS A 188 -35.48 -15.36 27.19
CA HIS A 188 -35.77 -14.57 28.38
C HIS A 188 -35.61 -15.38 29.69
N GLN A 189 -35.79 -16.69 29.64
CA GLN A 189 -35.56 -17.58 30.78
C GLN A 189 -34.07 -17.78 31.03
N ALA A 190 -33.29 -18.00 29.97
CA ALA A 190 -31.83 -18.05 30.07
C ALA A 190 -31.25 -16.75 30.64
N ALA A 191 -31.75 -15.58 30.19
CA ALA A 191 -31.36 -14.28 30.75
C ALA A 191 -31.66 -14.12 32.25
N ALA A 192 -32.60 -14.90 32.80
CA ALA A 192 -33.01 -14.85 34.19
C ALA A 192 -32.22 -15.82 35.09
N LEU A 193 -31.36 -16.68 34.51
CA LEU A 193 -30.47 -17.53 35.28
C LEU A 193 -29.52 -16.68 36.11
N THR A 194 -29.40 -17.03 37.39
CA THR A 194 -28.40 -16.45 38.28
C THR A 194 -27.01 -16.98 37.94
N THR A 195 -25.95 -16.29 38.37
CA THR A 195 -24.57 -16.76 38.17
C THR A 195 -24.31 -18.12 38.81
N GLY A 196 -24.89 -18.37 39.99
CA GLY A 196 -24.82 -19.68 40.66
C GLY A 196 -25.50 -20.79 39.86
N GLN A 197 -26.63 -20.49 39.21
CA GLN A 197 -27.31 -21.43 38.32
C GLN A 197 -26.50 -21.71 37.05
N VAL A 198 -25.94 -20.68 36.40
CA VAL A 198 -25.09 -20.85 35.22
C VAL A 198 -23.87 -21.74 35.54
N ALA A 199 -23.19 -21.48 36.66
CA ALA A 199 -22.04 -22.28 37.10
C ALA A 199 -22.37 -23.77 37.39
N ASN A 200 -23.65 -24.11 37.62
CA ASN A 200 -24.10 -25.48 37.89
C ASN A 200 -24.72 -26.20 36.69
N LEU A 201 -24.85 -25.56 35.52
CA LEU A 201 -25.28 -26.25 34.31
C LEU A 201 -24.26 -27.32 33.91
N ILE A 202 -24.68 -28.54 33.65
CA ILE A 202 -23.74 -29.52 33.08
C ILE A 202 -23.39 -29.14 31.63
N THR A 203 -22.22 -29.60 31.15
CA THR A 203 -21.71 -29.25 29.82
C THR A 203 -22.66 -29.65 28.68
N ALA A 204 -23.35 -30.79 28.82
CA ALA A 204 -24.33 -31.25 27.84
C ALA A 204 -25.54 -30.29 27.72
N ASP A 205 -26.01 -29.76 28.85
CA ASP A 205 -27.16 -28.86 28.90
C ASP A 205 -26.81 -27.48 28.36
N LEU A 206 -25.61 -26.98 28.71
CA LEU A 206 -25.09 -25.75 28.13
C LEU A 206 -24.94 -25.86 26.61
N ALA A 207 -24.41 -26.98 26.10
CA ALA A 207 -24.28 -27.23 24.66
C ALA A 207 -25.65 -27.35 23.94
N ALA A 208 -26.70 -27.74 24.65
CA ALA A 208 -28.05 -27.84 24.12
C ALA A 208 -28.84 -26.53 24.15
N LEU A 209 -28.37 -25.50 24.86
CA LEU A 209 -28.98 -24.18 24.81
C LEU A 209 -28.90 -23.59 23.40
N SER A 210 -29.99 -22.99 22.95
CA SER A 210 -29.99 -22.27 21.68
C SER A 210 -28.98 -21.10 21.69
N THR A 211 -28.46 -20.74 20.52
CA THR A 211 -27.57 -19.58 20.38
C THR A 211 -28.23 -18.28 20.83
N LEU A 212 -29.57 -18.17 20.70
CA LEU A 212 -30.34 -17.02 21.19
C LEU A 212 -30.45 -17.03 22.72
N ALA A 213 -30.58 -18.19 23.35
CA ALA A 213 -30.55 -18.29 24.81
C ALA A 213 -29.19 -17.88 25.36
N LEU A 214 -28.11 -18.40 24.78
CA LEU A 214 -26.75 -18.08 25.21
C LEU A 214 -26.41 -16.59 25.00
N SER A 215 -26.80 -15.99 23.87
CA SER A 215 -26.57 -14.56 23.61
C SER A 215 -27.38 -13.61 24.50
N ASN A 216 -28.38 -14.12 25.22
CA ASN A 216 -29.16 -13.38 26.22
C ASN A 216 -28.65 -13.60 27.66
N LEU A 217 -27.65 -14.45 27.89
CA LEU A 217 -26.96 -14.48 29.18
C LEU A 217 -26.28 -13.13 29.44
N THR A 218 -26.33 -12.69 30.70
CA THR A 218 -25.58 -11.50 31.12
C THR A 218 -24.08 -11.73 31.03
N THR A 219 -23.28 -10.67 30.94
CA THR A 219 -21.81 -10.79 31.01
C THR A 219 -21.34 -11.42 32.32
N ALA A 220 -22.03 -11.16 33.43
CA ALA A 220 -21.79 -11.85 34.70
C ALA A 220 -22.10 -13.36 34.62
N GLY A 221 -23.12 -13.75 33.85
CA GLY A 221 -23.40 -15.15 33.54
C GLY A 221 -22.29 -15.81 32.72
N ILE A 222 -21.74 -15.10 31.73
CA ILE A 222 -20.58 -15.59 30.95
C ILE A 222 -19.35 -15.76 31.84
N VAL A 223 -19.06 -14.79 32.70
CA VAL A 223 -17.97 -14.88 33.70
C VAL A 223 -18.20 -16.00 34.72
N ALA A 224 -19.46 -16.37 34.98
CA ALA A 224 -19.79 -17.46 35.90
C ALA A 224 -19.63 -18.85 35.28
N LEU A 225 -19.34 -18.95 33.98
CA LEU A 225 -19.00 -20.23 33.37
C LEU A 225 -17.70 -20.75 33.98
N THR A 226 -17.66 -22.05 34.17
CA THR A 226 -16.42 -22.76 34.43
C THR A 226 -15.65 -22.94 33.12
N THR A 227 -14.34 -23.11 33.21
CA THR A 227 -13.50 -23.38 32.04
C THR A 227 -13.91 -24.64 31.27
N ALA A 228 -14.43 -25.67 31.95
CA ALA A 228 -14.99 -26.86 31.30
C ALA A 228 -16.29 -26.58 30.54
N GLN A 229 -17.13 -25.67 31.06
CA GLN A 229 -18.34 -25.22 30.38
C GLN A 229 -18.03 -24.34 29.16
N ALA A 230 -17.07 -23.42 29.28
CA ALA A 230 -16.60 -22.62 28.15
C ALA A 230 -16.05 -23.51 27.01
N ALA A 231 -15.22 -24.51 27.35
CA ALA A 231 -14.71 -25.50 26.40
C ALA A 231 -15.79 -26.37 25.74
N ALA A 232 -16.95 -26.54 26.39
CA ALA A 232 -18.07 -27.33 25.87
C ALA A 232 -19.00 -26.54 24.93
N LEU A 233 -18.82 -25.23 24.80
CA LEU A 233 -19.61 -24.41 23.88
C LEU A 233 -19.39 -24.85 22.44
N THR A 234 -20.46 -24.99 21.68
CA THR A 234 -20.40 -25.33 20.26
C THR A 234 -19.88 -24.15 19.43
N THR A 235 -19.37 -24.41 18.23
CA THR A 235 -18.93 -23.37 17.29
C THR A 235 -20.06 -22.39 16.94
N ALA A 236 -21.30 -22.88 16.80
CA ALA A 236 -22.48 -22.05 16.57
C ALA A 236 -22.80 -21.13 17.76
N GLN A 237 -22.58 -21.62 18.98
CA GLN A 237 -22.75 -20.85 20.21
C GLN A 237 -21.68 -19.77 20.35
N ILE A 238 -20.40 -20.09 20.11
CA ILE A 238 -19.31 -19.09 20.10
C ILE A 238 -19.57 -18.01 19.04
N ALA A 239 -19.92 -18.38 17.82
CA ALA A 239 -20.30 -17.45 16.76
C ALA A 239 -21.56 -16.62 17.09
N GLY A 240 -22.39 -17.08 18.03
CA GLY A 240 -23.61 -16.43 18.50
C GLY A 240 -23.41 -15.45 19.67
N LEU A 241 -22.26 -15.48 20.36
CA LEU A 241 -21.97 -14.58 21.46
C LEU A 241 -21.95 -13.12 21.00
N THR A 242 -22.45 -12.22 21.84
CA THR A 242 -22.33 -10.78 21.59
C THR A 242 -20.90 -10.30 21.83
N THR A 243 -20.54 -9.13 21.30
CA THR A 243 -19.21 -8.54 21.54
C THR A 243 -18.95 -8.23 23.01
N GLN A 244 -19.99 -7.85 23.77
CA GLN A 244 -19.88 -7.63 25.23
C GLN A 244 -19.61 -8.95 25.97
N GLN A 245 -20.23 -10.05 25.54
CA GLN A 245 -19.99 -11.37 26.12
C GLN A 245 -18.59 -11.88 25.80
N VAL A 246 -18.10 -11.71 24.56
CA VAL A 246 -16.73 -12.06 24.19
C VAL A 246 -15.71 -11.24 24.98
N ALA A 247 -15.94 -9.94 25.16
CA ALA A 247 -15.08 -9.09 26.00
C ALA A 247 -15.10 -9.50 27.49
N ALA A 248 -16.17 -10.17 27.95
CA ALA A 248 -16.32 -10.64 29.32
C ALA A 248 -15.73 -12.04 29.56
N LEU A 249 -15.38 -12.82 28.52
CA LEU A 249 -14.75 -14.12 28.68
C LEU A 249 -13.42 -13.98 29.43
N GLU A 250 -13.21 -14.78 30.45
CA GLU A 250 -11.92 -14.79 31.14
C GLU A 250 -10.84 -15.41 30.24
N THR A 251 -9.58 -15.05 30.44
CA THR A 251 -8.48 -15.60 29.62
C THR A 251 -8.37 -17.13 29.78
N ALA A 252 -8.64 -17.66 30.98
CA ALA A 252 -8.65 -19.11 31.19
C ALA A 252 -9.71 -19.83 30.34
N ASP A 253 -10.88 -19.22 30.18
CA ASP A 253 -11.97 -19.77 29.37
C ASP A 253 -11.69 -19.65 27.88
N LEU A 254 -11.05 -18.55 27.45
CA LEU A 254 -10.63 -18.36 26.07
C LEU A 254 -9.56 -19.38 25.67
N ALA A 255 -8.55 -19.63 26.54
CA ALA A 255 -7.52 -20.64 26.33
C ALA A 255 -8.06 -22.07 26.30
N ALA A 256 -9.22 -22.32 26.91
CA ALA A 256 -9.83 -23.64 26.93
C ALA A 256 -10.73 -23.92 25.71
N LEU A 257 -10.96 -22.91 24.85
CA LEU A 257 -11.61 -23.13 23.57
C LEU A 257 -10.69 -23.98 22.69
N GLY A 258 -11.28 -24.95 21.98
CA GLY A 258 -10.56 -25.63 20.91
C GLY A 258 -10.45 -24.77 19.66
N THR A 259 -9.51 -25.15 18.78
CA THR A 259 -9.23 -24.44 17.53
C THR A 259 -10.43 -24.25 16.61
N ALA A 260 -11.39 -25.19 16.60
CA ALA A 260 -12.64 -25.04 15.84
C ALA A 260 -13.55 -23.94 16.43
N GLN A 261 -13.57 -23.77 17.75
CA GLN A 261 -14.33 -22.72 18.43
C GLN A 261 -13.66 -21.35 18.23
N ALA A 262 -12.33 -21.26 18.33
CA ALA A 262 -11.60 -20.05 18.00
C ALA A 262 -11.84 -19.60 16.54
N ALA A 263 -11.78 -20.54 15.59
CA ALA A 263 -12.07 -20.29 14.18
C ALA A 263 -13.52 -19.83 13.92
N ALA A 264 -14.46 -20.12 14.83
CA ALA A 264 -15.86 -19.70 14.71
C ALA A 264 -16.09 -18.23 15.10
N LEU A 265 -15.08 -17.56 15.70
CA LEU A 265 -15.14 -16.13 16.01
C LEU A 265 -15.31 -15.28 14.74
N LYS A 266 -16.19 -14.30 14.83
CA LYS A 266 -16.44 -13.30 13.79
C LYS A 266 -15.52 -12.09 13.96
N SER A 267 -15.36 -11.31 12.90
CA SER A 267 -14.50 -10.11 12.90
C SER A 267 -14.89 -9.06 13.96
N ASN A 268 -16.19 -8.87 14.23
CA ASN A 268 -16.65 -7.96 15.28
C ASN A 268 -16.38 -8.51 16.70
N GLN A 269 -16.35 -9.83 16.87
CA GLN A 269 -15.98 -10.47 18.13
C GLN A 269 -14.47 -10.39 18.37
N ALA A 270 -13.66 -10.62 17.33
CA ALA A 270 -12.21 -10.42 17.39
C ALA A 270 -11.84 -8.96 17.72
N ALA A 271 -12.59 -7.99 17.20
CA ALA A 271 -12.43 -6.58 17.54
C ALA A 271 -12.78 -6.26 19.01
N ALA A 272 -13.59 -7.09 19.66
CA ALA A 272 -14.00 -6.93 21.05
C ALA A 272 -13.05 -7.61 22.05
N LEU A 273 -12.10 -8.42 21.58
CA LEU A 273 -11.07 -9.01 22.43
C LEU A 273 -10.18 -7.90 23.01
N SER A 274 -9.99 -7.95 24.32
CA SER A 274 -8.94 -7.19 24.99
C SER A 274 -7.54 -7.65 24.52
N THR A 275 -6.52 -6.85 24.79
CA THR A 275 -5.13 -7.22 24.47
C THR A 275 -4.68 -8.47 25.22
N ALA A 276 -5.11 -8.63 26.49
CA ALA A 276 -4.82 -9.82 27.29
C ALA A 276 -5.45 -11.09 26.70
N GLN A 277 -6.70 -10.99 26.23
CA GLN A 277 -7.37 -12.09 25.54
C GLN A 277 -6.72 -12.41 24.19
N ALA A 278 -6.39 -11.41 23.37
CA ALA A 278 -5.77 -11.62 22.07
C ALA A 278 -4.39 -12.32 22.16
N VAL A 279 -3.57 -11.94 23.15
CA VAL A 279 -2.26 -12.59 23.40
C VAL A 279 -2.40 -13.98 24.01
N ASN A 280 -3.55 -14.30 24.61
CA ASN A 280 -3.80 -15.60 25.21
C ASN A 280 -4.29 -16.66 24.19
N LEU A 281 -4.60 -16.26 22.95
CA LEU A 281 -4.90 -17.20 21.86
C LEU A 281 -3.65 -18.04 21.52
N GLU A 282 -3.82 -19.35 21.46
CA GLU A 282 -2.74 -20.26 21.05
C GLU A 282 -2.36 -20.04 19.58
N THR A 283 -1.14 -20.43 19.20
CA THR A 283 -0.67 -20.29 17.80
C THR A 283 -1.52 -21.09 16.82
N ALA A 284 -2.00 -22.27 17.21
CA ALA A 284 -2.91 -23.09 16.41
C ALA A 284 -4.26 -22.41 16.19
N ASP A 285 -4.78 -21.72 17.20
CA ASP A 285 -6.04 -20.99 17.12
C ASP A 285 -5.91 -19.77 16.21
N LEU A 286 -4.80 -19.01 16.36
CA LEU A 286 -4.48 -17.89 15.47
C LEU A 286 -4.39 -18.34 14.01
N ALA A 287 -3.70 -19.46 13.73
CA ALA A 287 -3.58 -20.02 12.39
C ALA A 287 -4.91 -20.50 11.81
N ALA A 288 -5.88 -20.86 12.64
CA ALA A 288 -7.22 -21.29 12.21
C ALA A 288 -8.21 -20.13 11.99
N LEU A 289 -7.89 -18.91 12.45
CA LEU A 289 -8.75 -17.75 12.20
C LEU A 289 -8.83 -17.44 10.70
N THR A 290 -10.01 -17.05 10.23
CA THR A 290 -10.13 -16.53 8.87
C THR A 290 -9.39 -15.20 8.73
N THR A 291 -8.98 -14.86 7.51
CA THR A 291 -8.37 -13.55 7.19
C THR A 291 -9.29 -12.39 7.60
N LEU A 292 -10.60 -12.55 7.42
CA LEU A 292 -11.59 -11.55 7.83
C LEU A 292 -11.63 -11.37 9.36
N THR A 293 -11.60 -12.47 10.12
CA THR A 293 -11.57 -12.44 11.58
C THR A 293 -10.29 -11.79 12.10
N LEU A 294 -9.12 -12.16 11.55
CA LEU A 294 -7.83 -11.59 11.91
C LEU A 294 -7.76 -10.08 11.60
N SER A 295 -8.31 -9.65 10.46
CA SER A 295 -8.44 -8.22 10.11
C SER A 295 -9.35 -7.43 11.07
N GLY A 296 -10.14 -8.13 11.89
CA GLY A 296 -10.97 -7.57 12.95
C GLY A 296 -10.19 -7.18 14.21
N LEU A 297 -9.00 -7.75 14.44
CA LEU A 297 -8.17 -7.40 15.60
C LEU A 297 -7.82 -5.91 15.60
N THR A 298 -7.86 -5.28 16.77
CA THR A 298 -7.45 -3.89 16.94
C THR A 298 -5.94 -3.74 16.74
N THR A 299 -5.47 -2.54 16.40
CA THR A 299 -4.03 -2.25 16.31
C THR A 299 -3.29 -2.47 17.63
N ALA A 300 -3.94 -2.19 18.77
CA ALA A 300 -3.39 -2.48 20.09
C ALA A 300 -3.23 -3.99 20.33
N SER A 301 -4.22 -4.79 19.93
CA SER A 301 -4.14 -6.25 20.01
C SER A 301 -3.06 -6.80 19.05
N THR A 302 -2.97 -6.29 17.82
CA THR A 302 -1.91 -6.66 16.86
C THR A 302 -0.52 -6.34 17.41
N ALA A 303 -0.30 -5.16 17.98
CA ALA A 303 0.98 -4.77 18.57
C ALA A 303 1.34 -5.59 19.83
N ALA A 304 0.33 -6.15 20.52
CA ALA A 304 0.53 -6.96 21.71
C ALA A 304 0.89 -8.43 21.40
N LEU A 305 0.58 -8.95 20.20
CA LEU A 305 0.89 -10.32 19.82
C LEU A 305 2.39 -10.64 20.01
N SER A 306 2.69 -11.83 20.51
CA SER A 306 4.08 -12.30 20.59
C SER A 306 4.67 -12.55 19.19
N THR A 307 6.00 -12.61 19.09
CA THR A 307 6.68 -12.97 17.84
C THR A 307 6.32 -14.39 17.39
N GLN A 308 6.09 -15.32 18.31
CA GLN A 308 5.60 -16.68 17.99
C GLN A 308 4.20 -16.67 17.39
N GLN A 309 3.32 -15.79 17.86
CA GLN A 309 1.98 -15.61 17.28
C GLN A 309 2.02 -14.96 15.89
N ILE A 310 2.96 -14.04 15.65
CA ILE A 310 3.18 -13.48 14.30
C ILE A 310 3.71 -14.53 13.34
N VAL A 311 4.70 -15.34 13.75
CA VAL A 311 5.24 -16.47 12.95
C VAL A 311 4.18 -17.55 12.69
N ALA A 312 3.21 -17.72 13.58
CA ALA A 312 2.13 -18.70 13.39
C ALA A 312 1.08 -18.29 12.35
N LEU A 313 1.09 -17.05 11.88
CA LEU A 313 0.20 -16.61 10.81
C LEU A 313 0.56 -17.32 9.50
N SER A 314 -0.44 -17.74 8.76
CA SER A 314 -0.25 -18.17 7.37
C SER A 314 0.00 -16.97 6.46
N THR A 315 0.66 -17.20 5.31
CA THR A 315 0.87 -16.15 4.30
C THR A 315 -0.44 -15.51 3.81
N ALA A 316 -1.55 -16.26 3.75
CA ALA A 316 -2.86 -15.71 3.41
C ALA A 316 -3.40 -14.77 4.51
N GLN A 317 -3.12 -15.07 5.78
CA GLN A 317 -3.45 -14.22 6.91
C GLN A 317 -2.58 -12.97 6.97
N ALA A 318 -1.28 -13.09 6.71
CA ALA A 318 -0.38 -11.95 6.58
C ALA A 318 -0.83 -10.99 5.46
N PHE A 319 -1.20 -11.52 4.29
CA PHE A 319 -1.79 -10.75 3.18
C PHE A 319 -3.11 -10.06 3.58
N GLY A 320 -3.90 -10.71 4.44
CA GLY A 320 -5.20 -10.21 4.91
C GLY A 320 -5.13 -9.08 5.96
N LEU A 321 -3.94 -8.76 6.48
CA LEU A 321 -3.77 -7.69 7.44
C LEU A 321 -4.05 -6.31 6.81
N LYS A 322 -4.75 -5.45 7.56
CA LYS A 322 -4.96 -4.05 7.16
C LYS A 322 -3.65 -3.27 7.26
N THR A 323 -3.51 -2.20 6.47
CA THR A 323 -2.35 -1.28 6.55
C THR A 323 -2.18 -0.69 7.95
N SER A 324 -3.27 -0.39 8.66
CA SER A 324 -3.23 0.04 10.06
C SER A 324 -2.68 -1.01 11.02
N GLN A 325 -2.94 -2.31 10.77
CA GLN A 325 -2.42 -3.41 11.58
C GLN A 325 -0.94 -3.63 11.29
N VAL A 326 -0.52 -3.57 10.02
CA VAL A 326 0.90 -3.66 9.63
C VAL A 326 1.72 -2.49 10.17
N ALA A 327 1.17 -1.27 10.12
CA ALA A 327 1.80 -0.08 10.72
C ALA A 327 1.90 -0.17 12.26
N ALA A 328 1.08 -1.00 12.90
CA ALA A 328 1.10 -1.21 14.35
C ALA A 328 2.07 -2.32 14.79
N LEU A 329 2.66 -3.08 13.86
CA LEU A 329 3.66 -4.08 14.20
C LEU A 329 4.87 -3.41 14.84
N THR A 330 5.34 -4.00 15.94
CA THR A 330 6.60 -3.61 16.59
C THR A 330 7.79 -4.05 15.75
N THR A 331 8.96 -3.47 16.01
CA THR A 331 10.20 -3.85 15.32
C THR A 331 10.57 -5.32 15.53
N GLN A 332 10.31 -5.87 16.73
CA GLN A 332 10.53 -7.28 17.02
C GLN A 332 9.59 -8.19 16.22
N GLN A 333 8.33 -7.78 16.02
CA GLN A 333 7.37 -8.52 15.21
C GLN A 333 7.72 -8.46 13.73
N VAL A 334 8.15 -7.29 13.21
CA VAL A 334 8.62 -7.15 11.82
C VAL A 334 9.85 -8.03 11.56
N ALA A 335 10.84 -8.01 12.46
CA ALA A 335 12.02 -8.87 12.36
C ALA A 335 11.68 -10.37 12.44
N ALA A 336 10.57 -10.74 13.06
CA ALA A 336 10.11 -12.13 13.17
C ALA A 336 9.28 -12.61 11.97
N LEU A 337 8.86 -11.74 11.05
CA LEU A 337 8.07 -12.15 9.88
C LEU A 337 8.85 -13.15 9.02
N GLU A 338 8.23 -14.24 8.61
CA GLU A 338 8.86 -15.14 7.65
C GLU A 338 8.97 -14.45 6.28
N THR A 339 9.99 -14.77 5.49
CA THR A 339 10.19 -14.12 4.17
C THR A 339 9.00 -14.35 3.23
N ALA A 340 8.35 -15.51 3.31
CA ALA A 340 7.13 -15.82 2.56
C ALA A 340 5.97 -14.88 2.95
N ASP A 341 5.79 -14.62 4.25
CA ASP A 341 4.75 -13.71 4.75
C ASP A 341 5.05 -12.26 4.43
N LEU A 342 6.33 -11.87 4.50
CA LEU A 342 6.79 -10.54 4.10
C LEU A 342 6.51 -10.29 2.61
N VAL A 343 6.83 -11.24 1.73
CA VAL A 343 6.49 -11.19 0.29
C VAL A 343 4.97 -11.25 0.08
N GLY A 344 4.28 -11.98 0.95
CA GLY A 344 2.82 -12.02 1.04
C GLY A 344 2.18 -10.71 1.51
N LEU A 345 2.93 -9.74 2.04
CA LEU A 345 2.37 -8.42 2.30
C LEU A 345 2.06 -7.72 0.97
N GLY A 346 0.83 -7.30 0.75
CA GLY A 346 0.50 -6.48 -0.43
C GLY A 346 1.35 -5.20 -0.50
N THR A 347 1.43 -4.58 -1.67
CA THR A 347 2.21 -3.32 -1.87
C THR A 347 1.75 -2.18 -0.96
N SER A 348 0.45 -2.11 -0.67
CA SER A 348 -0.10 -1.14 0.29
C SER A 348 0.39 -1.40 1.72
N ASN A 349 0.57 -2.67 2.10
CA ASN A 349 1.08 -3.03 3.42
C ASN A 349 2.60 -2.77 3.52
N ALA A 350 3.37 -3.06 2.48
CA ALA A 350 4.79 -2.70 2.39
C ALA A 350 5.00 -1.19 2.57
N ALA A 351 4.18 -0.36 1.89
CA ALA A 351 4.19 1.10 2.05
C ALA A 351 3.73 1.58 3.44
N SER A 352 3.00 0.75 4.21
CA SER A 352 2.50 1.07 5.54
C SER A 352 3.46 0.70 6.68
N LEU A 353 4.52 -0.08 6.41
CA LEU A 353 5.57 -0.34 7.39
C LEU A 353 6.17 0.98 7.86
N THR A 354 6.35 1.14 9.17
CA THR A 354 7.02 2.32 9.70
C THR A 354 8.49 2.32 9.28
N THR A 355 9.16 3.47 9.27
CA THR A 355 10.61 3.52 9.02
C THR A 355 11.40 2.70 10.03
N ALA A 356 10.95 2.63 11.28
CA ALA A 356 11.55 1.75 12.28
C ALA A 356 11.32 0.26 11.93
N GLY A 357 10.16 -0.07 11.35
CA GLY A 357 9.90 -1.40 10.80
C GLY A 357 10.81 -1.75 9.62
N ILE A 358 11.07 -0.81 8.71
CA ILE A 358 12.01 -1.01 7.59
C ILE A 358 13.42 -1.27 8.11
N VAL A 359 13.90 -0.47 9.07
CA VAL A 359 15.21 -0.68 9.74
C VAL A 359 15.25 -1.99 10.52
N ALA A 360 14.10 -2.51 10.98
CA ALA A 360 14.03 -3.77 11.72
C ALA A 360 14.01 -5.01 10.83
N LEU A 361 13.93 -4.85 9.49
CA LEU A 361 14.08 -5.98 8.59
C LEU A 361 15.49 -6.56 8.74
N THR A 362 15.58 -7.87 8.71
CA THR A 362 16.85 -8.54 8.50
C THR A 362 17.27 -8.38 7.04
N THR A 363 18.57 -8.45 6.78
CA THR A 363 19.11 -8.39 5.41
C THR A 363 18.53 -9.48 4.49
N ALA A 364 18.22 -10.67 5.02
CA ALA A 364 17.53 -11.71 4.27
C ALA A 364 16.06 -11.36 3.93
N GLN A 365 15.36 -10.68 4.84
CA GLN A 365 14.00 -10.17 4.61
C GLN A 365 14.00 -9.03 3.58
N ALA A 366 14.95 -8.10 3.69
CA ALA A 366 15.12 -7.01 2.72
C ALA A 366 15.38 -7.57 1.30
N ALA A 367 16.31 -8.52 1.17
CA ALA A 367 16.60 -9.22 -0.08
C ALA A 367 15.41 -10.03 -0.63
N ALA A 368 14.49 -10.47 0.24
CA ALA A 368 13.32 -11.25 -0.17
C ALA A 368 12.17 -10.40 -0.76
N LEU A 369 12.15 -9.08 -0.55
CA LEU A 369 11.06 -8.21 -1.01
C LEU A 369 10.80 -8.35 -2.52
N ALA A 370 9.56 -8.50 -2.94
CA ALA A 370 9.24 -8.49 -4.37
C ALA A 370 9.53 -7.10 -4.97
N THR A 371 9.89 -7.04 -6.25
CA THR A 371 10.15 -5.78 -6.98
C THR A 371 8.97 -4.80 -6.91
N ALA A 372 7.73 -5.33 -6.91
CA ALA A 372 6.52 -4.52 -6.73
C ALA A 372 6.43 -3.91 -5.32
N GLN A 373 6.91 -4.60 -4.28
CA GLN A 373 6.96 -4.07 -2.91
C GLN A 373 8.04 -3.02 -2.77
N VAL A 374 9.23 -3.25 -3.34
CA VAL A 374 10.33 -2.26 -3.38
C VAL A 374 9.87 -0.96 -4.06
N ARG A 375 9.21 -1.07 -5.22
CA ARG A 375 8.64 0.08 -5.93
C ARG A 375 7.53 0.79 -5.14
N ALA A 376 6.86 0.10 -4.23
CA ALA A 376 5.80 0.68 -3.40
C ALA A 376 6.33 1.38 -2.14
N LEU A 377 7.59 1.17 -1.75
CA LEU A 377 8.17 1.86 -0.61
C LEU A 377 8.10 3.39 -0.79
N THR A 378 7.79 4.09 0.28
CA THR A 378 7.84 5.56 0.29
C THR A 378 9.29 6.04 0.26
N THR A 379 9.52 7.27 -0.20
CA THR A 379 10.86 7.90 -0.17
C THR A 379 11.44 7.94 1.23
N ARG A 380 10.60 8.17 2.24
CA ARG A 380 11.00 8.14 3.65
C ARG A 380 11.49 6.75 4.09
N GLN A 381 10.81 5.67 3.67
CA GLN A 381 11.25 4.30 3.93
C GLN A 381 12.58 3.98 3.23
N VAL A 382 12.72 4.37 1.96
CA VAL A 382 13.96 4.16 1.17
C VAL A 382 15.15 4.85 1.81
N SER A 383 15.00 6.12 2.24
CA SER A 383 16.07 6.88 2.91
C SER A 383 16.51 6.28 4.26
N THR A 384 15.74 5.32 4.81
CA THR A 384 16.04 4.64 6.08
C THR A 384 16.54 3.21 5.92
N LEU A 385 16.62 2.67 4.69
CA LEU A 385 17.21 1.34 4.46
C LEU A 385 18.65 1.31 4.95
N GLU A 386 19.04 0.26 5.66
CA GLU A 386 20.44 0.09 6.02
C GLU A 386 21.27 -0.21 4.78
N THR A 387 22.54 0.20 4.75
CA THR A 387 23.42 -0.04 3.59
C THR A 387 23.62 -1.53 3.32
N ALA A 388 23.61 -2.36 4.37
CA ALA A 388 23.68 -3.81 4.23
C ALA A 388 22.43 -4.40 3.56
N ASP A 389 21.26 -3.84 3.85
CA ASP A 389 19.98 -4.28 3.26
C ASP A 389 19.89 -3.88 1.79
N LEU A 390 20.30 -2.65 1.46
CA LEU A 390 20.36 -2.17 0.08
C LEU A 390 21.38 -2.96 -0.75
N ALA A 391 22.56 -3.27 -0.19
CA ALA A 391 23.57 -4.09 -0.85
C ALA A 391 23.12 -5.55 -1.05
N ALA A 392 22.13 -6.02 -0.27
CA ALA A 392 21.56 -7.36 -0.44
C ALA A 392 20.38 -7.40 -1.41
N PHE A 393 19.95 -6.25 -1.95
CA PHE A 393 18.98 -6.24 -3.03
C PHE A 393 19.58 -6.92 -4.27
N THR A 394 18.75 -7.65 -4.97
CA THR A 394 19.02 -8.07 -6.33
C THR A 394 19.01 -6.85 -7.26
N THR A 395 19.75 -6.95 -8.37
CA THR A 395 19.74 -5.94 -9.43
C THR A 395 18.32 -5.63 -9.94
N ALA A 396 17.42 -6.61 -9.97
CA ALA A 396 16.03 -6.39 -10.35
C ALA A 396 15.25 -5.54 -9.32
N GLN A 397 15.54 -5.66 -8.02
CA GLN A 397 14.96 -4.82 -6.98
C GLN A 397 15.50 -3.39 -7.04
N VAL A 398 16.80 -3.20 -7.28
CA VAL A 398 17.39 -1.87 -7.49
C VAL A 398 16.75 -1.17 -8.68
N VAL A 399 16.67 -1.84 -9.84
CA VAL A 399 16.04 -1.28 -11.05
C VAL A 399 14.54 -1.05 -10.88
N ALA A 400 13.88 -1.72 -9.92
CA ALA A 400 12.47 -1.47 -9.62
C ALA A 400 12.21 -0.15 -8.87
N LEU A 401 13.24 0.48 -8.29
CA LEU A 401 13.12 1.78 -7.62
C LEU A 401 12.65 2.85 -8.60
N ALA A 402 11.59 3.57 -8.26
CA ALA A 402 11.14 4.74 -8.99
C ALA A 402 12.17 5.89 -8.88
N THR A 403 12.15 6.81 -9.85
CA THR A 403 13.10 7.94 -9.90
C THR A 403 13.07 8.81 -8.65
N ASN A 404 11.91 9.02 -8.03
CA ASN A 404 11.80 9.73 -6.75
C ASN A 404 12.36 8.94 -5.56
N GLN A 405 12.38 7.61 -5.62
CA GLN A 405 13.03 6.76 -4.61
C GLN A 405 14.56 6.80 -4.77
N ILE A 406 15.08 6.86 -5.99
CA ILE A 406 16.52 7.07 -6.25
C ILE A 406 17.00 8.39 -5.65
N VAL A 407 16.27 9.49 -5.88
CA VAL A 407 16.56 10.81 -5.25
C VAL A 407 16.53 10.74 -3.71
N ALA A 408 15.76 9.81 -3.14
CA ALA A 408 15.64 9.69 -1.69
C ALA A 408 16.77 8.86 -1.04
N LEU A 409 17.62 8.22 -1.84
CA LEU A 409 18.79 7.52 -1.33
C LEU A 409 19.76 8.53 -0.72
N THR A 410 20.39 8.14 0.38
CA THR A 410 21.52 8.86 0.94
C THR A 410 22.78 8.52 0.14
N THR A 411 23.77 9.42 0.16
CA THR A 411 25.07 9.16 -0.48
C THR A 411 25.74 7.87 0.02
N ALA A 412 25.61 7.55 1.31
CA ALA A 412 26.13 6.29 1.86
C ALA A 412 25.41 5.05 1.28
N GLN A 413 24.10 5.15 1.04
CA GLN A 413 23.32 4.10 0.37
C GLN A 413 23.73 3.94 -1.09
N VAL A 414 23.87 5.03 -1.85
CA VAL A 414 24.32 4.98 -3.26
C VAL A 414 25.69 4.30 -3.37
N VAL A 415 26.64 4.67 -2.51
CA VAL A 415 27.98 4.07 -2.52
C VAL A 415 27.97 2.59 -2.12
N SER A 416 27.01 2.15 -1.29
CA SER A 416 26.89 0.75 -0.88
C SER A 416 26.33 -0.19 -1.94
N MET A 417 25.78 0.34 -3.04
CA MET A 417 25.25 -0.47 -4.14
C MET A 417 26.37 -1.24 -4.84
N GLU A 418 26.08 -2.47 -5.29
CA GLU A 418 27.05 -3.23 -6.07
C GLU A 418 27.31 -2.55 -7.42
N THR A 419 28.52 -2.75 -7.99
CA THR A 419 28.84 -2.21 -9.32
C THR A 419 27.85 -2.65 -10.39
N ALA A 420 27.36 -3.89 -10.31
CA ALA A 420 26.36 -4.42 -11.24
C ALA A 420 25.01 -3.68 -11.11
N ASP A 421 24.64 -3.26 -9.91
CA ASP A 421 23.39 -2.54 -9.64
C ASP A 421 23.46 -1.11 -10.17
N VAL A 422 24.57 -0.42 -9.95
CA VAL A 422 24.81 0.93 -10.51
C VAL A 422 24.80 0.86 -12.04
N ALA A 423 25.46 -0.12 -12.65
CA ALA A 423 25.48 -0.33 -14.10
C ALA A 423 24.10 -0.69 -14.69
N ALA A 424 23.21 -1.28 -13.89
CA ALA A 424 21.88 -1.68 -14.32
C ALA A 424 20.84 -0.56 -14.21
N LEU A 425 21.14 0.54 -13.50
CA LEU A 425 20.24 1.70 -13.45
C LEU A 425 19.90 2.17 -14.86
N THR A 426 18.62 2.36 -15.15
CA THR A 426 18.21 3.00 -16.40
C THR A 426 18.78 4.41 -16.46
N THR A 427 18.98 4.94 -17.67
CA THR A 427 19.46 6.33 -17.84
C THR A 427 18.57 7.33 -17.09
N SER A 428 17.25 7.12 -17.09
CA SER A 428 16.28 7.94 -16.34
C SER A 428 16.45 7.86 -14.82
N GLN A 429 16.92 6.74 -14.27
CA GLN A 429 17.26 6.61 -12.85
C GLN A 429 18.63 7.21 -12.55
N PHE A 430 19.63 6.94 -13.40
CA PHE A 430 21.00 7.39 -13.22
C PHE A 430 21.13 8.92 -13.17
N ILE A 431 20.41 9.63 -14.05
CA ILE A 431 20.38 11.11 -14.04
C ILE A 431 19.69 11.72 -12.81
N LYS A 432 19.17 10.90 -11.90
CA LYS A 432 18.57 11.33 -10.63
C LYS A 432 19.52 11.21 -9.44
N LEU A 433 20.69 10.63 -9.63
CA LEU A 433 21.76 10.70 -8.63
C LEU A 433 22.22 12.15 -8.47
N GLU A 434 22.34 12.61 -7.24
CA GLU A 434 22.78 13.97 -6.96
C GLU A 434 24.29 14.10 -7.23
N THR A 435 24.79 15.33 -7.39
CA THR A 435 26.23 15.54 -7.67
C THR A 435 27.13 15.04 -6.54
N ALA A 436 26.66 15.09 -5.29
CA ALA A 436 27.35 14.50 -4.14
C ALA A 436 27.44 12.97 -4.25
N ASP A 437 26.42 12.32 -4.80
CA ASP A 437 26.41 10.88 -5.03
C ASP A 437 27.39 10.50 -6.14
N ILE A 438 27.39 11.26 -7.25
CA ILE A 438 28.36 11.07 -8.34
C ILE A 438 29.80 11.22 -7.82
N GLN A 439 30.10 12.24 -7.02
CA GLN A 439 31.42 12.43 -6.39
C GLN A 439 31.83 11.26 -5.49
N ALA A 440 30.85 10.62 -4.84
CA ALA A 440 31.10 9.57 -3.88
C ALA A 440 31.21 8.16 -4.51
N LEU A 441 30.75 7.96 -5.75
CA LEU A 441 30.87 6.69 -6.45
C LEU A 441 32.34 6.22 -6.47
N SER A 442 32.55 4.95 -6.14
CA SER A 442 33.88 4.34 -6.21
C SER A 442 34.36 4.27 -7.66
N THR A 443 35.68 4.21 -7.85
CA THR A 443 36.29 4.02 -9.18
C THR A 443 35.84 2.72 -9.84
N ALA A 444 35.52 1.68 -9.06
CA ALA A 444 34.95 0.44 -9.58
C ALA A 444 33.50 0.61 -10.08
N GLN A 445 32.68 1.40 -9.38
CA GLN A 445 31.32 1.74 -9.85
C GLN A 445 31.36 2.61 -11.11
N ILE A 446 32.27 3.58 -11.19
CA ILE A 446 32.48 4.41 -12.39
C ILE A 446 32.96 3.56 -13.58
N PHE A 447 33.95 2.69 -13.38
CA PHE A 447 34.41 1.75 -14.41
C PHE A 447 33.26 0.87 -14.94
N GLY A 448 32.31 0.51 -14.07
CA GLY A 448 31.16 -0.32 -14.44
C GLY A 448 30.04 0.39 -15.20
N LEU A 449 30.03 1.73 -15.29
CA LEU A 449 28.96 2.46 -15.98
C LEU A 449 28.85 2.05 -17.45
N THR A 450 27.63 2.01 -17.98
CA THR A 450 27.43 1.85 -19.42
C THR A 450 27.70 3.17 -20.14
N THR A 451 28.11 3.11 -21.41
CA THR A 451 28.24 4.33 -22.24
C THR A 451 26.92 5.09 -22.27
N ALA A 452 25.78 4.41 -22.39
CA ALA A 452 24.46 5.06 -22.35
C ALA A 452 24.18 5.85 -21.04
N GLN A 453 24.66 5.37 -19.89
CA GLN A 453 24.53 6.12 -18.62
C GLN A 453 25.43 7.34 -18.61
N VAL A 454 26.65 7.19 -19.10
CA VAL A 454 27.65 8.27 -19.21
C VAL A 454 27.15 9.37 -20.15
N CYS A 455 26.69 9.00 -21.35
CA CYS A 455 26.08 9.90 -22.34
C CYS A 455 24.82 10.63 -21.84
N ALA A 456 24.12 10.02 -20.88
CA ALA A 456 22.91 10.60 -20.31
C ALA A 456 23.21 11.58 -19.16
N MET A 457 24.45 11.67 -18.68
CA MET A 457 24.82 12.55 -17.58
C MET A 457 24.41 14.00 -17.85
N THR A 458 23.97 14.67 -16.79
CA THR A 458 23.77 16.12 -16.87
C THR A 458 25.11 16.84 -16.73
N ASP A 459 25.21 18.06 -17.25
CA ASP A 459 26.41 18.91 -17.11
C ASP A 459 26.88 19.03 -15.66
N ALA A 460 25.94 19.12 -14.72
CA ALA A 460 26.25 19.18 -13.29
C ALA A 460 26.85 17.87 -12.77
N GLN A 461 26.42 16.71 -13.27
CA GLN A 461 26.97 15.41 -12.90
C GLN A 461 28.35 15.19 -13.53
N GLU A 462 28.57 15.62 -14.78
CA GLU A 462 29.89 15.56 -15.43
C GLU A 462 30.92 16.40 -14.65
N LEU A 463 30.55 17.64 -14.30
CA LEU A 463 31.38 18.53 -13.47
C LEU A 463 31.62 18.01 -12.05
N ALA A 464 30.80 17.07 -11.59
CA ALA A 464 30.96 16.45 -10.29
C ALA A 464 31.99 15.30 -10.31
N LEU A 465 32.40 14.79 -11.49
CA LEU A 465 33.39 13.72 -11.56
C LEU A 465 34.75 14.19 -11.01
N THR A 466 35.36 13.36 -10.18
CA THR A 466 36.72 13.59 -9.67
C THR A 466 37.76 13.07 -10.67
N THR A 467 38.98 13.60 -10.60
CA THR A 467 40.11 13.11 -11.42
C THR A 467 40.35 11.61 -11.28
N ALA A 468 40.18 11.05 -10.06
CA ALA A 468 40.34 9.62 -9.83
C ALA A 468 39.26 8.79 -10.55
N GLN A 469 38.03 9.32 -10.65
CA GLN A 469 36.93 8.67 -11.35
C GLN A 469 37.13 8.72 -12.87
N LEU A 470 37.53 9.87 -13.42
CA LEU A 470 37.88 10.01 -14.84
C LEU A 470 39.00 9.05 -15.25
N ASN A 471 40.06 8.96 -14.44
CA ASN A 471 41.17 8.02 -14.68
C ASN A 471 40.77 6.54 -14.58
N ALA A 472 39.64 6.23 -13.93
CA ALA A 472 39.10 4.88 -13.80
C ALA A 472 38.13 4.52 -14.93
N MET A 473 37.74 5.46 -15.79
CA MET A 473 36.85 5.18 -16.90
C MET A 473 37.54 4.34 -17.99
N THR A 474 36.75 3.54 -18.70
CA THR A 474 37.17 2.86 -19.93
C THR A 474 37.33 3.87 -21.07
N THR A 475 38.11 3.51 -22.09
CA THR A 475 38.24 4.34 -23.32
C THR A 475 36.89 4.64 -23.96
N ALA A 476 35.95 3.70 -23.97
CA ALA A 476 34.62 3.92 -24.53
C ALA A 476 33.78 4.92 -23.72
N GLN A 477 33.91 4.92 -22.40
CA GLN A 477 33.26 5.92 -21.53
C GLN A 477 33.91 7.31 -21.67
N LEU A 478 35.23 7.38 -21.80
CA LEU A 478 35.93 8.65 -22.03
C LEU A 478 35.56 9.24 -23.40
N ASN A 479 35.52 8.43 -24.45
CA ASN A 479 35.14 8.87 -25.80
C ASN A 479 33.65 9.27 -25.89
N ALA A 480 32.82 8.78 -24.97
CA ALA A 480 31.43 9.22 -24.86
C ALA A 480 31.32 10.63 -24.27
N LEU A 481 32.15 10.98 -23.29
CA LEU A 481 32.13 12.32 -22.67
C LEU A 481 32.97 13.34 -23.39
N PHE A 482 34.08 12.91 -23.98
CA PHE A 482 35.14 13.79 -24.41
C PHE A 482 35.62 13.46 -25.82
N THR A 483 36.09 14.48 -26.51
CA THR A 483 36.84 14.33 -27.76
C THR A 483 37.94 15.37 -27.78
N THR A 484 39.09 15.00 -28.33
CA THR A 484 40.25 15.89 -28.28
C THR A 484 40.48 16.67 -29.56
N PRO A 485 40.99 17.90 -29.38
CA PRO A 485 42.06 18.39 -30.24
C PRO A 485 43.23 19.04 -29.46
N LEU A 486 44.32 19.31 -30.18
CA LEU A 486 45.46 20.11 -29.71
C LEU A 486 45.10 21.60 -29.72
N VAL A 487 45.37 22.25 -28.59
CA VAL A 487 45.21 23.69 -28.35
C VAL A 487 46.57 24.31 -28.05
N LEU A 488 46.85 25.47 -28.65
CA LEU A 488 48.08 26.23 -28.47
C LEU A 488 47.81 27.48 -27.62
N ASP A 489 48.68 27.72 -26.64
CA ASP A 489 48.71 28.91 -25.80
C ASP A 489 49.32 30.10 -26.57
N LEU A 490 48.49 30.91 -27.22
CA LEU A 490 48.96 31.97 -28.14
C LEU A 490 49.20 33.32 -27.45
N ASN A 491 48.78 33.50 -26.20
CA ASN A 491 48.95 34.74 -25.45
C ASN A 491 49.99 34.61 -24.31
N GLY A 492 50.40 33.37 -23.96
CA GLY A 492 51.38 33.05 -22.93
C GLY A 492 50.82 33.09 -21.50
N ASP A 493 49.50 33.07 -21.30
CA ASP A 493 48.87 33.02 -19.97
C ASP A 493 48.40 31.63 -19.54
N GLY A 494 48.67 30.62 -20.38
CA GLY A 494 48.28 29.23 -20.18
C GLY A 494 46.94 28.92 -20.85
N ILE A 495 46.66 27.63 -21.06
CA ILE A 495 45.43 27.23 -21.75
C ILE A 495 44.18 27.58 -20.95
N SER A 496 43.27 28.30 -21.59
CA SER A 496 41.92 28.58 -21.13
C SER A 496 40.90 27.86 -22.02
N THR A 497 39.86 27.30 -21.44
CA THR A 497 38.78 26.64 -22.17
C THR A 497 37.41 27.21 -21.81
N LEU A 498 36.43 27.02 -22.68
CA LEU A 498 35.02 27.30 -22.44
C LEU A 498 34.28 25.99 -22.15
N SER A 499 33.39 26.01 -21.17
CA SER A 499 32.50 24.87 -20.92
C SER A 499 31.48 24.70 -22.05
N ARG A 500 30.87 23.51 -22.18
CA ARG A 500 29.71 23.26 -23.05
C ARG A 500 28.58 24.29 -22.89
N ALA A 501 28.41 24.87 -21.70
CA ALA A 501 27.41 25.91 -21.45
C ALA A 501 27.64 27.22 -22.24
N ALA A 502 28.82 27.40 -22.85
CA ALA A 502 29.06 28.47 -23.82
C ALA A 502 28.25 28.29 -25.11
N GLY A 503 27.75 27.07 -25.39
CA GLY A 503 26.85 26.79 -26.51
C GLY A 503 27.55 26.63 -27.87
N VAL A 504 28.87 26.49 -27.89
CA VAL A 504 29.62 26.23 -29.12
C VAL A 504 29.21 24.89 -29.69
N SER A 505 28.94 24.83 -31.00
CA SER A 505 28.50 23.62 -31.67
C SER A 505 29.39 23.26 -32.85
N PHE A 506 30.07 22.11 -32.76
CA PHE A 506 31.04 21.65 -33.73
C PHE A 506 31.03 20.12 -33.80
N ASP A 507 31.21 19.57 -34.98
CA ASP A 507 31.31 18.12 -35.23
C ASP A 507 32.73 17.68 -34.85
N ILE A 508 33.00 17.61 -33.53
CA ILE A 508 34.36 17.44 -33.01
C ILE A 508 34.90 16.03 -33.21
N ASP A 509 34.03 15.04 -33.41
CA ASP A 509 34.38 13.64 -33.62
C ASP A 509 34.24 13.16 -35.07
N ALA A 510 33.85 14.07 -35.99
CA ALA A 510 33.70 13.84 -37.42
C ALA A 510 32.70 12.73 -37.75
N ASP A 511 31.59 12.68 -37.01
CA ASP A 511 30.50 11.73 -37.22
C ASP A 511 29.44 12.23 -38.22
N GLY A 512 29.52 13.52 -38.58
CA GLY A 512 28.61 14.20 -39.51
C GLY A 512 27.51 15.01 -38.84
N SER A 513 27.48 15.06 -37.51
CA SER A 513 26.53 15.84 -36.70
C SER A 513 27.30 16.86 -35.86
N ARG A 514 26.73 18.05 -35.62
CA ARG A 514 27.32 19.01 -34.69
C ARG A 514 26.72 18.84 -33.31
N GLU A 515 27.55 18.63 -32.30
CA GLU A 515 27.16 18.57 -30.89
C GLU A 515 27.51 19.87 -30.18
N THR A 516 26.90 20.11 -29.01
CA THR A 516 27.44 21.14 -28.11
C THR A 516 28.71 20.62 -27.46
N VAL A 517 29.80 21.35 -27.65
CA VAL A 517 31.13 20.97 -27.18
C VAL A 517 31.71 22.04 -26.26
N GLY A 518 32.58 21.63 -25.35
CA GLY A 518 33.54 22.54 -24.74
C GLY A 518 34.46 23.09 -25.84
N TRP A 519 35.05 24.25 -25.59
CA TRP A 519 35.76 24.96 -26.64
C TRP A 519 37.04 25.61 -26.14
N VAL A 520 37.88 26.04 -27.07
CA VAL A 520 39.05 26.85 -26.77
C VAL A 520 38.61 28.24 -26.27
N GLY A 521 39.34 28.81 -25.31
CA GLY A 521 39.12 30.16 -24.80
C GLY A 521 39.63 31.25 -25.76
N SER A 522 39.17 32.49 -25.56
CA SER A 522 39.66 33.62 -26.36
C SER A 522 41.14 33.89 -26.10
N GLY A 523 41.94 33.94 -27.16
CA GLY A 523 43.39 34.17 -27.06
C GLY A 523 44.25 32.92 -27.21
N ASP A 524 43.64 31.74 -27.28
CA ASP A 524 44.26 30.46 -27.65
C ASP A 524 43.78 30.01 -29.04
N GLY A 525 44.38 28.96 -29.60
CA GLY A 525 43.99 28.47 -30.92
C GLY A 525 44.08 26.95 -31.07
N LEU A 526 43.20 26.41 -31.91
CA LEU A 526 43.15 24.98 -32.25
C LEU A 526 44.14 24.68 -33.36
N LEU A 527 44.95 23.63 -33.22
CA LEU A 527 45.81 23.16 -34.31
C LEU A 527 44.95 22.42 -35.34
N ALA A 528 45.08 22.82 -36.60
CA ALA A 528 44.24 22.32 -37.68
C ALA A 528 45.02 22.07 -38.98
N ILE A 529 44.46 21.24 -39.85
CA ILE A 529 44.92 21.01 -41.22
C ILE A 529 43.71 20.84 -42.15
N ASP A 530 43.61 21.74 -43.12
CA ASP A 530 42.57 21.73 -44.15
C ASP A 530 42.87 20.63 -45.17
N THR A 531 42.37 19.43 -44.88
CA THR A 531 42.75 18.21 -45.60
C THR A 531 42.03 18.13 -46.94
N ASN A 532 40.82 18.67 -47.00
CA ASN A 532 39.99 18.66 -48.21
C ASN A 532 40.28 19.87 -49.13
N ARG A 533 41.02 20.87 -48.65
CA ARG A 533 41.45 22.10 -49.34
C ARG A 533 40.30 23.00 -49.77
N ASP A 534 39.23 23.04 -48.98
CA ASP A 534 38.08 23.93 -49.19
C ASP A 534 38.25 25.30 -48.50
N GLY A 535 39.29 25.46 -47.67
CA GLY A 535 39.62 26.69 -46.98
C GLY A 535 38.93 26.87 -45.62
N VAL A 536 38.20 25.86 -45.15
CA VAL A 536 37.39 25.91 -43.92
C VAL A 536 37.70 24.69 -43.07
N ILE A 537 37.84 24.87 -41.76
CA ILE A 537 37.91 23.75 -40.81
C ILE A 537 36.48 23.42 -40.37
N ASN A 538 35.95 22.30 -40.86
CA ASN A 538 34.50 22.05 -40.78
C ASN A 538 34.08 20.95 -39.82
N ASP A 539 34.99 20.01 -39.50
CA ASP A 539 34.81 18.93 -38.54
C ASP A 539 36.14 18.54 -37.85
N GLY A 540 36.08 17.62 -36.89
CA GLY A 540 37.21 17.18 -36.08
C GLY A 540 38.28 16.41 -36.85
N SER A 541 37.99 15.90 -38.05
CA SER A 541 38.99 15.20 -38.86
C SER A 541 40.07 16.14 -39.39
N GLU A 542 39.78 17.44 -39.39
CA GLU A 542 40.68 18.54 -39.76
C GLU A 542 41.33 19.22 -38.55
N LEU A 543 40.99 18.79 -37.34
CA LEU A 543 41.69 19.16 -36.11
C LEU A 543 42.67 18.04 -35.72
N PHE A 544 43.73 18.40 -34.99
CA PHE A 544 44.68 17.41 -34.48
C PHE A 544 44.19 16.82 -33.17
N GLY A 545 43.60 15.63 -33.21
CA GLY A 545 42.94 15.03 -32.07
C GLY A 545 42.54 13.58 -32.31
N SER A 546 41.68 13.06 -31.45
CA SER A 546 41.17 11.68 -31.56
C SER A 546 40.28 11.43 -32.78
N ALA A 547 39.84 12.48 -33.49
CA ALA A 547 39.08 12.38 -34.74
C ALA A 547 39.98 12.38 -35.99
N THR A 548 41.26 12.73 -35.86
CA THR A 548 42.19 12.77 -37.00
C THR A 548 42.39 11.36 -37.55
N ARG A 549 42.28 11.21 -38.87
CA ARG A 549 42.57 9.94 -39.55
C ARG A 549 44.06 9.80 -39.85
N LEU A 550 44.66 8.72 -39.36
CA LEU A 550 46.04 8.33 -39.66
C LEU A 550 46.13 7.68 -41.04
N ALA A 551 47.36 7.54 -41.55
CA ALA A 551 47.64 6.96 -42.87
C ALA A 551 47.17 5.50 -43.03
N ASP A 552 46.98 4.77 -41.92
CA ASP A 552 46.43 3.41 -41.90
C ASP A 552 44.89 3.36 -41.95
N GLY A 553 44.24 4.53 -41.97
CA GLY A 553 42.78 4.70 -42.01
C GLY A 553 42.09 4.65 -40.65
N GLN A 554 42.83 4.37 -39.56
CA GLN A 554 42.31 4.45 -38.20
C GLN A 554 42.35 5.89 -37.68
N THR A 555 41.57 6.19 -36.65
CA THR A 555 41.68 7.46 -35.95
C THR A 555 42.87 7.45 -34.99
N ALA A 556 43.45 8.62 -34.75
CA ALA A 556 44.53 8.77 -33.78
C ALA A 556 44.03 8.51 -32.35
N ALA A 557 44.93 8.05 -31.47
CA ALA A 557 44.61 7.86 -30.06
C ALA A 557 44.39 9.20 -29.33
N ASP A 558 45.15 10.21 -29.75
CA ASP A 558 45.17 11.57 -29.21
C ASP A 558 45.77 12.50 -30.29
N GLY A 559 45.73 13.81 -30.06
CA GLY A 559 46.24 14.82 -30.97
C GLY A 559 47.76 14.81 -31.13
N TYR A 560 48.53 14.36 -30.14
CA TYR A 560 49.97 14.16 -30.29
C TYR A 560 50.32 12.96 -31.16
N ALA A 561 49.54 11.88 -31.10
CA ALA A 561 49.66 10.75 -32.01
C ALA A 561 49.34 11.16 -33.45
N ALA A 562 48.33 12.02 -33.64
CA ALA A 562 48.03 12.63 -34.93
C ALA A 562 49.20 13.49 -35.43
N LEU A 563 49.75 14.36 -34.57
CA LEU A 563 50.85 15.25 -34.93
C LEU A 563 52.14 14.49 -35.26
N ARG A 564 52.46 13.45 -34.49
CA ARG A 564 53.63 12.58 -34.70
C ARG A 564 53.61 11.86 -36.03
N ALA A 565 52.43 11.57 -36.57
CA ALA A 565 52.32 10.97 -37.90
C ALA A 565 52.85 11.88 -39.03
N LEU A 566 53.03 13.18 -38.76
CA LEU A 566 53.56 14.16 -39.68
C LEU A 566 55.07 14.41 -39.53
N ASP A 567 55.71 13.86 -38.49
CA ASP A 567 57.15 13.98 -38.23
C ASP A 567 57.91 13.07 -39.21
N SER A 568 58.34 13.68 -40.31
CA SER A 568 58.87 12.97 -41.48
C SER A 568 60.33 12.57 -41.30
N ASN A 569 61.07 13.30 -40.46
CA ASN A 569 62.48 13.05 -40.17
C ASN A 569 62.70 12.36 -38.80
N GLN A 570 61.64 12.19 -38.01
CA GLN A 570 61.59 11.54 -36.70
C GLN A 570 62.49 12.20 -35.64
N ASP A 571 62.66 13.52 -35.71
CA ASP A 571 63.49 14.26 -34.76
C ASP A 571 62.73 14.72 -33.49
N GLY A 572 61.42 14.44 -33.44
CA GLY A 572 60.53 14.79 -32.34
C GLY A 572 59.90 16.18 -32.45
N TRP A 573 60.09 16.87 -33.57
CA TRP A 573 59.53 18.18 -33.86
C TRP A 573 58.83 18.18 -35.22
N ILE A 574 57.73 18.93 -35.33
CA ILE A 574 57.20 19.35 -36.62
C ILE A 574 57.74 20.73 -36.92
N SER A 575 58.58 20.85 -37.94
CA SER A 575 59.29 22.09 -38.30
C SER A 575 59.32 22.32 -39.82
N ALA A 576 59.97 23.39 -40.28
CA ALA A 576 60.11 23.67 -41.71
C ALA A 576 60.83 22.55 -42.51
N ASP A 577 61.52 21.63 -41.83
CA ASP A 577 62.14 20.44 -42.42
C ASP A 577 61.11 19.32 -42.73
N ASP A 578 59.88 19.43 -42.22
CA ASP A 578 58.78 18.51 -42.48
C ASP A 578 57.84 19.02 -43.58
N ASN A 579 57.45 18.09 -44.47
CA ASN A 579 56.60 18.44 -45.61
C ASN A 579 55.25 19.04 -45.19
N ALA A 580 54.68 18.57 -44.07
CA ALA A 580 53.37 18.97 -43.61
C ALA A 580 53.35 20.34 -42.90
N PHE A 581 54.50 20.88 -42.48
CA PHE A 581 54.56 22.11 -41.67
C PHE A 581 53.91 23.32 -42.35
N LYS A 582 53.99 23.40 -43.68
CA LYS A 582 53.37 24.50 -44.46
C LYS A 582 51.87 24.35 -44.63
N GLU A 583 51.33 23.16 -44.37
CA GLU A 583 49.91 22.85 -44.50
C GLU A 583 49.17 23.06 -43.17
N LEU A 584 49.89 23.07 -42.05
CA LEU A 584 49.34 23.31 -40.71
C LEU A 584 48.87 24.75 -40.54
N LYS A 585 47.72 24.87 -39.88
CA LYS A 585 47.07 26.13 -39.52
C LYS A 585 46.75 26.13 -38.03
N VAL A 586 46.53 27.32 -37.49
CA VAL A 586 45.95 27.54 -36.17
C VAL A 586 44.64 28.29 -36.37
N TRP A 587 43.56 27.76 -35.81
CA TRP A 587 42.24 28.36 -35.85
C TRP A 587 41.96 29.09 -34.53
N THR A 588 41.77 30.40 -34.60
CA THR A 588 41.44 31.25 -33.45
C THR A 588 39.99 31.74 -33.53
N ASP A 589 39.06 30.94 -33.00
CA ASP A 589 37.64 31.29 -32.92
C ASP A 589 37.37 32.25 -31.74
N ASN A 590 37.68 33.53 -31.94
CA ASN A 590 37.55 34.55 -30.90
C ASN A 590 36.08 34.87 -30.55
N ASN A 591 35.14 34.52 -31.44
CA ASN A 591 33.73 34.81 -31.28
C ASN A 591 32.96 33.60 -30.69
N ALA A 592 33.61 32.43 -30.66
CA ALA A 592 33.11 31.16 -30.14
C ALA A 592 31.83 30.66 -30.84
N ASP A 593 31.71 30.84 -32.16
CA ASP A 593 30.57 30.37 -32.94
C ASP A 593 30.76 28.97 -33.55
N GLY A 594 31.97 28.39 -33.44
CA GLY A 594 32.29 27.05 -33.93
C GLY A 594 32.29 26.96 -35.46
N LEU A 595 32.45 28.08 -36.17
CA LEU A 595 32.48 28.12 -37.62
C LEU A 595 33.81 28.73 -38.07
N SER A 596 34.58 27.99 -38.86
CA SER A 596 35.85 28.53 -39.36
C SER A 596 35.61 29.55 -40.48
N GLN A 597 36.18 30.75 -40.34
CA GLN A 597 36.26 31.76 -41.39
C GLN A 597 37.71 32.12 -41.73
N ALA A 598 37.91 32.71 -42.91
CA ALA A 598 39.24 32.96 -43.46
C ALA A 598 40.10 33.90 -42.60
N ASP A 599 39.50 34.83 -41.87
CA ASP A 599 40.18 35.76 -40.97
C ASP A 599 40.54 35.15 -39.61
N GLU A 600 40.01 33.97 -39.29
CA GLU A 600 40.31 33.22 -38.06
C GLU A 600 41.37 32.13 -38.27
N LEU A 601 41.74 31.84 -39.52
CA LEU A 601 42.74 30.83 -39.86
C LEU A 601 44.10 31.48 -40.12
N HIS A 602 45.09 31.07 -39.34
CA HIS A 602 46.45 31.57 -39.44
C HIS A 602 47.41 30.45 -39.79
N SER A 603 48.38 30.72 -40.66
CA SER A 603 49.52 29.83 -40.85
C SER A 603 50.45 29.88 -39.64
N LEU A 604 51.18 28.78 -39.38
CA LEU A 604 52.20 28.76 -38.31
C LEU A 604 53.23 29.89 -38.46
N THR A 605 53.61 30.24 -39.70
CA THR A 605 54.58 31.31 -39.97
C THR A 605 54.03 32.70 -39.64
N GLU A 606 52.74 32.96 -39.88
CA GLU A 606 52.09 34.24 -39.52
C GLU A 606 52.05 34.45 -38.01
N LEU A 607 51.87 33.37 -37.24
CA LEU A 607 51.92 33.39 -35.78
C LEU A 607 53.35 33.32 -35.22
N GLY A 608 54.37 33.30 -36.09
CA GLY A 608 55.76 33.21 -35.67
C GLY A 608 56.14 31.88 -35.00
N ILE A 609 55.38 30.81 -35.25
CA ILE A 609 55.67 29.47 -34.72
C ILE A 609 56.74 28.81 -35.60
N SER A 610 57.84 28.36 -34.97
CA SER A 610 59.00 27.77 -35.66
C SER A 610 59.01 26.24 -35.63
N ARG A 611 58.54 25.63 -34.53
CA ARG A 611 58.45 24.17 -34.38
C ARG A 611 57.45 23.74 -33.30
N LEU A 612 56.80 22.60 -33.51
CA LEU A 612 55.84 21.99 -32.57
C LEU A 612 56.40 20.68 -32.02
N GLY A 613 56.39 20.47 -30.70
CA GLY A 613 56.85 19.21 -30.11
C GLY A 613 55.81 18.09 -30.24
N VAL A 614 56.23 16.88 -30.61
CA VAL A 614 55.32 15.71 -30.77
C VAL A 614 55.32 14.77 -29.56
N ASN A 615 56.21 15.00 -28.61
CA ASN A 615 56.36 14.21 -27.39
C ASN A 615 55.70 14.96 -26.23
N ALA A 616 54.61 14.41 -25.72
CA ALA A 616 53.87 14.99 -24.62
C ALA A 616 54.07 14.22 -23.32
N GLU A 617 53.94 14.95 -22.22
CA GLU A 617 53.83 14.40 -20.88
C GLU A 617 52.36 14.37 -20.47
N THR A 618 51.97 13.35 -19.70
CA THR A 618 50.60 13.27 -19.17
C THR A 618 50.41 14.33 -18.09
N THR A 619 49.43 15.20 -18.33
CA THR A 619 48.93 16.16 -17.36
C THR A 619 47.54 15.73 -16.90
N SER A 620 47.04 16.33 -15.82
CA SER A 620 45.72 15.97 -15.30
C SER A 620 45.14 17.15 -14.54
N SER A 621 44.58 18.09 -15.29
CA SER A 621 43.82 19.21 -14.75
C SER A 621 42.49 19.33 -15.46
N LEU A 622 41.48 19.79 -14.73
CA LEU A 622 40.18 20.12 -15.30
C LEU A 622 40.08 21.64 -15.41
N ASP A 623 39.65 22.14 -16.55
CA ASP A 623 39.32 23.55 -16.76
C ASP A 623 37.94 23.64 -17.39
N ASN A 624 37.00 24.33 -16.74
CA ASN A 624 35.62 24.53 -17.20
C ASN A 624 34.88 23.27 -17.70
N GLY A 625 35.18 22.10 -17.11
CA GLY A 625 34.60 20.81 -17.50
C GLY A 625 35.33 20.08 -18.61
N ASN A 626 36.38 20.67 -19.18
CA ASN A 626 37.27 20.05 -20.16
C ASN A 626 38.50 19.48 -19.44
N TRP A 627 38.99 18.35 -19.93
CA TRP A 627 40.13 17.68 -19.33
C TRP A 627 41.41 17.97 -20.11
N ILE A 628 42.40 18.54 -19.44
CA ILE A 628 43.75 18.77 -19.95
C ILE A 628 44.58 17.54 -19.59
N GLY A 629 44.81 16.68 -20.58
CA GLY A 629 45.36 15.34 -20.35
C GLY A 629 46.79 15.12 -20.85
N LEU A 630 47.24 15.83 -21.89
CA LEU A 630 48.61 15.75 -22.39
C LEU A 630 49.14 17.15 -22.68
N THR A 631 50.40 17.41 -22.34
CA THR A 631 51.04 18.70 -22.59
C THR A 631 52.43 18.50 -23.17
N SER A 632 52.73 19.26 -24.21
CA SER A 632 54.06 19.48 -24.77
C SER A 632 54.27 20.98 -24.96
N SER A 633 55.21 21.36 -25.81
CA SER A 633 55.46 22.76 -26.09
C SER A 633 55.70 23.01 -27.58
N TYR A 634 55.54 24.26 -27.97
CA TYR A 634 55.97 24.78 -29.25
C TYR A 634 56.91 25.97 -29.05
N GLU A 635 57.79 26.17 -30.02
CA GLU A 635 58.71 27.30 -30.01
C GLU A 635 58.33 28.32 -31.08
N THR A 636 58.52 29.59 -30.75
CA THR A 636 58.39 30.70 -31.68
C THR A 636 59.73 31.05 -32.32
N VAL A 637 59.72 31.84 -33.38
CA VAL A 637 60.93 32.35 -34.05
C VAL A 637 61.79 33.24 -33.13
N ASP A 638 61.17 33.85 -32.10
CA ASP A 638 61.83 34.69 -31.11
C ASP A 638 62.46 33.86 -29.97
N GLY A 639 62.27 32.54 -29.98
CA GLY A 639 62.83 31.60 -29.00
C GLY A 639 61.98 31.39 -27.74
N ASP A 640 60.78 31.99 -27.68
CA ASP A 640 59.83 31.69 -26.61
C ASP A 640 59.29 30.28 -26.77
N ASN A 641 59.20 29.56 -25.64
CA ASN A 641 58.61 28.22 -25.56
C ASN A 641 57.25 28.33 -24.84
N ARG A 642 56.18 27.86 -25.49
CA ARG A 642 54.80 28.01 -25.04
C ARG A 642 54.08 26.67 -24.99
N ALA A 643 53.01 26.60 -24.21
CA ALA A 643 52.27 25.35 -24.04
C ALA A 643 51.50 24.97 -25.31
N MET A 644 51.55 23.69 -25.65
CA MET A 644 50.59 23.05 -26.54
C MET A 644 49.99 21.91 -25.74
N VAL A 645 48.67 21.74 -25.82
CA VAL A 645 47.94 20.84 -24.93
C VAL A 645 46.90 20.07 -25.69
N ASP A 646 46.81 18.77 -25.43
CA ASP A 646 45.71 17.92 -25.87
C ASP A 646 44.56 18.08 -24.87
N VAL A 647 43.49 18.72 -25.33
CA VAL A 647 42.33 19.05 -24.50
C VAL A 647 41.18 18.13 -24.88
N TRP A 648 40.78 17.28 -23.94
CA TRP A 648 39.54 16.51 -24.00
C TRP A 648 38.37 17.44 -23.72
N PHE A 649 37.82 18.05 -24.78
CA PHE A 649 36.62 18.85 -24.69
C PHE A 649 35.44 17.98 -24.35
N ALA A 650 34.68 18.39 -23.34
CA ALA A 650 33.41 17.75 -23.04
C ALA A 650 32.48 17.89 -24.24
N LYS A 651 31.75 16.84 -24.61
CA LYS A 651 30.76 16.89 -25.70
C LYS A 651 29.41 16.34 -25.25
N SER A 652 28.34 16.83 -25.87
CA SER A 652 27.01 16.25 -25.68
C SER A 652 26.76 15.13 -26.68
N ASP A 653 26.06 14.08 -26.28
CA ASP A 653 25.59 13.02 -27.19
C ASP A 653 24.37 13.42 -28.06
N GLN A 654 23.94 14.67 -27.97
CA GLN A 654 22.79 15.18 -28.72
C GLN A 654 23.28 16.04 -29.87
N ALA A 655 23.02 15.57 -31.09
CA ALA A 655 23.14 16.39 -32.28
C ALA A 655 22.33 17.69 -32.12
N ASN A 656 22.83 18.77 -32.69
CA ASN A 656 22.21 20.08 -32.75
C ASN A 656 21.84 20.41 -34.21
N PRO A 657 20.66 19.99 -34.70
CA PRO A 657 20.26 20.20 -36.08
C PRO A 657 20.17 21.68 -36.48
N GLU A 658 19.94 22.58 -35.52
CA GLU A 658 19.94 24.02 -35.76
C GLU A 658 21.36 24.52 -36.07
N ALA A 659 22.38 24.02 -35.35
CA ALA A 659 23.77 24.31 -35.66
C ALA A 659 24.19 23.75 -37.03
N ASP A 660 23.73 22.54 -37.39
CA ASP A 660 23.96 21.97 -38.72
C ASP A 660 23.38 22.86 -39.82
N LEU A 661 22.15 23.34 -39.63
CA LEU A 661 21.51 24.25 -40.58
C LEU A 661 22.28 25.58 -40.68
N ARG A 662 22.69 26.16 -39.56
CA ARG A 662 23.49 27.39 -39.53
C ARG A 662 24.81 27.22 -40.29
N ALA A 663 25.52 26.12 -40.06
CA ALA A 663 26.76 25.80 -40.77
C ALA A 663 26.52 25.63 -42.28
N ASN A 664 25.44 24.96 -42.68
CA ASN A 664 25.06 24.80 -44.09
C ASN A 664 24.80 26.15 -44.78
N VAL A 665 24.09 27.06 -44.12
CA VAL A 665 23.80 28.40 -44.65
C VAL A 665 25.08 29.22 -44.80
N ASN A 666 25.98 29.19 -43.82
CA ASN A 666 27.25 29.90 -43.89
C ASN A 666 28.18 29.35 -44.98
N ARG A 667 28.24 28.03 -45.15
CA ARG A 667 28.98 27.41 -46.27
C ARG A 667 28.43 27.85 -47.62
N LEU A 668 27.11 27.90 -47.77
CA LEU A 668 26.50 28.42 -48.99
C LEU A 668 26.89 29.88 -49.24
N ALA A 669 26.88 30.73 -48.20
CA ALA A 669 27.29 32.13 -48.30
C ALA A 669 28.77 32.29 -48.67
N GLN A 670 29.67 31.50 -48.08
CA GLN A 670 31.10 31.50 -48.39
C GLN A 670 31.36 30.99 -49.82
N ALA A 671 30.73 29.90 -50.24
CA ALA A 671 30.85 29.36 -51.60
C ALA A 671 30.34 30.34 -52.66
N ILE A 672 29.29 31.10 -52.34
CA ILE A 672 28.82 32.20 -53.19
C ILE A 672 29.85 33.33 -53.26
N SER A 673 30.45 33.72 -52.13
CA SER A 673 31.46 34.79 -52.07
C SER A 673 32.73 34.41 -52.85
N SER A 674 33.22 33.17 -52.72
CA SER A 674 34.40 32.70 -53.43
C SER A 674 34.16 32.57 -54.94
N PHE A 675 32.92 32.27 -55.36
CA PHE A 675 32.54 32.32 -56.78
C PHE A 675 32.63 33.75 -57.35
N THR A 676 32.29 34.77 -56.57
CA THR A 676 32.42 36.18 -57.02
C THR A 676 33.86 36.65 -57.13
N ASP A 677 34.77 36.15 -56.28
CA ASP A 677 36.19 36.47 -56.37
C ASP A 677 36.87 35.78 -57.57
N ALA A 678 36.46 34.55 -57.90
CA ALA A 678 36.98 33.81 -59.07
C ALA A 678 36.67 34.47 -60.43
N ASP A 679 35.54 35.17 -60.58
CA ASP A 679 35.16 35.88 -61.83
C ASP A 679 35.97 37.18 -62.05
N SER A 680 36.58 37.72 -60.99
CA SER A 680 37.40 38.94 -61.05
C SER A 680 38.86 38.71 -61.48
N GLY A 681 39.33 37.45 -61.53
CA GLY A 681 40.72 37.08 -61.82
C GLY A 681 41.07 36.88 -63.30
N ASN A 682 40.12 36.88 -64.23
CA ASN A 682 40.33 36.51 -65.65
C ASN A 682 40.45 37.70 -66.62
N ALA A 683 41.00 38.83 -66.18
CA ALA A 683 41.31 39.96 -67.08
C ALA A 683 42.63 39.73 -67.85
N LEU A 684 42.53 39.32 -69.12
CA LEU A 684 43.66 39.31 -70.06
C LEU A 684 44.23 40.75 -70.28
N PRO A 685 45.56 40.92 -70.47
CA PRO A 685 46.17 42.25 -70.54
C PRO A 685 45.81 42.99 -71.84
N VAL A 686 45.32 44.21 -71.72
CA VAL A 686 44.90 45.08 -72.83
C VAL A 686 46.09 45.94 -73.33
N THR A 687 46.38 45.89 -74.62
CA THR A 687 47.30 46.82 -75.31
C THR A 687 46.59 48.13 -75.71
N PRO A 688 47.23 49.32 -75.67
CA PRO A 688 46.52 50.59 -75.86
C PRO A 688 46.56 51.09 -77.33
N GLY A 689 45.39 51.30 -77.93
CA GLY A 689 45.20 51.97 -79.23
C GLY A 689 43.73 52.37 -79.48
N LEU A 690 43.45 53.66 -79.32
CA LEU A 690 42.18 54.44 -79.43
C LEU A 690 41.35 54.26 -80.75
N PRO A 691 40.11 54.81 -80.88
CA PRO A 691 39.04 55.08 -79.89
C PRO A 691 37.57 54.84 -80.37
N SER A 692 36.64 54.86 -79.40
CA SER A 692 35.20 55.25 -79.47
C SER A 692 34.22 54.43 -80.33
N GLY A 693 33.48 53.57 -79.63
CA GLY A 693 32.18 53.02 -80.05
C GLY A 693 31.51 52.40 -78.81
N SER A 694 30.29 52.79 -78.54
CA SER A 694 29.43 52.32 -77.44
C SER A 694 29.29 50.81 -77.40
N GLU A 695 29.82 50.13 -76.38
CA GLU A 695 29.35 48.81 -75.99
C GLU A 695 29.30 48.67 -74.46
N SER A 696 28.14 48.22 -74.01
CA SER A 696 27.83 47.75 -72.67
C SER A 696 28.83 46.67 -72.26
N VAL A 697 29.53 46.88 -71.14
CA VAL A 697 30.12 45.77 -70.40
C VAL A 697 28.94 44.95 -69.85
N SER A 698 28.67 43.83 -70.50
CA SER A 698 27.77 42.79 -70.03
C SER A 698 28.32 42.26 -68.70
N ALA A 699 27.90 42.86 -67.58
CA ALA A 699 27.93 42.15 -66.30
C ALA A 699 27.02 40.93 -66.47
N ASN A 700 27.60 39.74 -66.29
CA ASN A 700 26.86 38.49 -66.36
C ASN A 700 25.64 38.58 -65.41
N PRO A 701 24.39 38.44 -65.88
CA PRO A 701 23.21 38.54 -65.02
C PRO A 701 23.20 37.48 -63.91
N ALA A 702 24.01 36.41 -64.03
CA ALA A 702 24.27 35.49 -62.94
C ALA A 702 25.01 36.17 -61.78
N SER A 703 26.07 36.96 -62.01
CA SER A 703 26.89 37.54 -60.91
C SER A 703 26.13 38.58 -60.09
N LEU A 704 25.26 39.38 -60.70
CA LEU A 704 24.39 40.34 -60.01
C LEU A 704 23.26 39.65 -59.20
N ALA A 705 22.71 38.54 -59.69
CA ALA A 705 21.71 37.76 -58.96
C ALA A 705 22.34 37.01 -57.78
N THR A 706 23.58 36.53 -57.93
CA THR A 706 24.34 35.88 -56.85
C THR A 706 24.76 36.88 -55.77
N LEU A 707 25.20 38.10 -56.14
CA LEU A 707 25.45 39.20 -55.21
C LEU A 707 24.19 39.60 -54.43
N ALA A 708 23.05 39.69 -55.11
CA ALA A 708 21.77 40.00 -54.47
C ALA A 708 21.30 38.88 -53.54
N LEU A 709 21.55 37.61 -53.87
CA LEU A 709 21.20 36.47 -53.00
C LEU A 709 22.11 36.42 -51.76
N ALA A 710 23.41 36.67 -51.91
CA ALA A 710 24.36 36.77 -50.79
C ALA A 710 24.02 37.92 -49.84
N ASP A 711 23.74 39.12 -50.38
CA ASP A 711 23.33 40.27 -49.57
C ASP A 711 21.95 40.08 -48.93
N THR A 712 21.05 39.31 -49.57
CA THR A 712 19.76 38.97 -48.97
C THR A 712 19.92 37.97 -47.84
N LEU A 713 20.76 36.94 -47.99
CA LEU A 713 21.03 35.97 -46.92
C LEU A 713 21.73 36.61 -45.70
N LYS A 714 22.60 37.60 -45.92
CA LYS A 714 23.23 38.40 -44.86
C LYS A 714 22.27 39.32 -44.09
N GLN A 715 21.04 39.53 -44.57
CA GLN A 715 20.04 40.37 -43.91
C GLN A 715 19.18 39.61 -42.89
N PHE A 716 19.36 38.30 -42.75
CA PHE A 716 18.61 37.48 -41.80
C PHE A 716 19.54 36.88 -40.73
N ASP A 717 19.03 36.77 -39.50
CA ASP A 717 19.69 36.08 -38.41
C ASP A 717 19.59 34.55 -38.59
N ALA A 718 20.27 33.84 -37.70
CA ALA A 718 20.36 32.37 -37.69
C ALA A 718 19.01 31.64 -37.59
N ASN A 719 17.90 32.34 -37.29
CA ASN A 719 16.54 31.81 -37.18
C ASN A 719 15.64 32.20 -38.37
N GLY A 720 16.19 32.90 -39.37
CA GLY A 720 15.43 33.40 -40.51
C GLY A 720 14.67 34.71 -40.23
N ASN A 721 14.99 35.44 -39.16
CA ASN A 721 14.41 36.76 -38.89
C ASN A 721 15.28 37.88 -39.47
N PRO A 722 14.72 38.99 -39.99
CA PRO A 722 15.54 40.08 -40.50
C PRO A 722 16.36 40.78 -39.40
N LEU A 723 17.66 40.99 -39.63
CA LEU A 723 18.54 41.78 -38.76
C LEU A 723 18.12 43.25 -38.80
N ALA A 724 17.74 43.82 -37.65
CA ALA A 724 17.25 45.19 -37.56
C ALA A 724 18.34 46.22 -37.90
N LEU A 725 18.17 46.95 -39.01
CA LEU A 725 19.01 48.09 -39.40
C LEU A 725 18.91 49.24 -38.37
N ALA A 726 20.07 49.71 -37.91
CA ALA A 726 20.20 50.88 -37.04
C ALA A 726 19.54 52.13 -37.66
N ALA A 727 18.66 52.77 -36.89
CA ALA A 727 17.96 53.99 -37.30
C ALA A 727 18.87 55.24 -37.22
N THR A 728 18.74 56.16 -38.18
CA THR A 728 18.77 57.63 -37.98
C THR A 728 18.20 58.34 -39.22
N PRO A 729 17.66 59.57 -39.12
CA PRO A 729 16.22 59.77 -39.22
C PRO A 729 15.81 60.64 -40.41
N SER A 730 14.76 60.24 -41.12
CA SER A 730 13.83 61.15 -41.81
C SER A 730 12.60 60.37 -42.31
N GLN A 731 11.58 60.25 -41.46
CA GLN A 731 10.23 59.97 -41.93
C GLN A 731 9.27 61.00 -41.34
N THR A 732 8.86 61.96 -42.16
CA THR A 732 7.52 62.53 -42.10
C THR A 732 6.62 61.76 -43.04
N ALA A 733 5.78 60.92 -42.43
CA ALA A 733 4.44 60.52 -42.81
C ALA A 733 4.13 60.18 -44.28
N ARG A 734 3.72 58.92 -44.52
CA ARG A 734 2.34 58.65 -44.96
C ARG A 734 1.93 57.20 -44.70
N THR A 735 0.85 57.11 -43.95
CA THR A 735 0.02 55.93 -43.65
C THR A 735 -0.50 55.22 -44.89
N GLY A 736 -0.58 53.90 -44.86
CA GLY A 736 -1.58 53.17 -45.66
C GLY A 736 -1.24 51.74 -46.05
N VAL A 737 -1.87 50.81 -45.33
CA VAL A 737 -2.38 49.50 -45.79
C VAL A 737 -1.38 48.34 -45.93
N THR A 738 -1.47 47.45 -44.94
CA THR A 738 -1.04 46.04 -44.91
C THR A 738 -1.91 45.15 -45.82
N PRO A 739 -1.35 44.15 -46.52
CA PRO A 739 -2.08 42.97 -46.95
C PRO A 739 -1.82 41.79 -46.00
N SER A 740 -2.89 41.24 -45.46
CA SER A 740 -2.97 39.99 -44.70
C SER A 740 -3.00 38.76 -45.63
N LEU A 741 -2.29 37.69 -45.25
CA LEU A 741 -2.51 36.33 -45.74
C LEU A 741 -2.93 35.40 -44.56
N PRO A 742 -3.67 34.30 -44.83
CA PRO A 742 -4.61 33.72 -43.87
C PRO A 742 -4.21 32.35 -43.30
N GLY A 743 -4.66 32.11 -42.08
CA GLY A 743 -5.25 30.82 -41.66
C GLY A 743 -4.29 29.76 -41.12
N LEU A 744 -4.24 29.65 -39.78
CA LEU A 744 -4.41 28.42 -38.99
C LEU A 744 -4.22 28.79 -37.51
N ASP A 745 -5.33 29.03 -36.81
CA ASP A 745 -5.44 28.88 -35.36
C ASP A 745 -6.92 28.88 -34.98
N ASP A 746 -7.43 27.71 -34.62
CA ASP A 746 -8.70 27.53 -33.91
C ASP A 746 -8.39 26.92 -32.55
N PRO A 747 -8.65 27.67 -31.46
CA PRO A 747 -9.12 27.06 -30.24
C PRO A 747 -10.48 27.63 -29.83
N ALA A 748 -11.33 26.72 -29.36
CA ALA A 748 -12.50 26.91 -28.52
C ALA A 748 -13.84 27.23 -29.22
N SER A 749 -14.57 26.16 -29.54
CA SER A 749 -16.04 26.15 -29.45
C SER A 749 -16.50 24.99 -28.58
N GLY A 750 -16.80 25.29 -27.31
CA GLY A 750 -17.63 24.45 -26.46
C GLY A 750 -19.11 24.74 -26.70
N TYR A 751 -19.92 23.71 -26.86
CA TYR A 751 -21.29 23.58 -26.33
C TYR A 751 -21.88 22.25 -26.80
N LEU A 752 -22.13 21.30 -25.89
CA LEU A 752 -23.30 20.40 -25.93
C LEU A 752 -23.45 19.72 -24.56
N ALA A 753 -24.63 19.87 -23.96
CA ALA A 753 -25.04 19.27 -22.69
C ALA A 753 -26.12 18.20 -22.91
N SER A 754 -25.98 17.06 -22.23
CA SER A 754 -27.03 16.12 -21.74
C SER A 754 -27.89 15.38 -22.81
N LYS A 755 -28.39 14.14 -22.71
CA LYS A 755 -28.63 13.05 -21.72
C LYS A 755 -28.67 11.72 -22.52
N GLY A 756 -28.65 10.48 -22.02
CA GLY A 756 -28.59 9.86 -20.70
C GLY A 756 -28.81 8.35 -20.82
N LYS A 757 -28.27 7.57 -19.87
CA LYS A 757 -28.89 6.43 -19.15
C LYS A 757 -27.88 5.85 -18.18
#